data_AF-A0A1I3K4H1-F1
#
_entry.id   AF-A0A1I3K4H1-F1
#
_cell.length_a   1.000
_cell.length_b   1.000
_cell.length_c   1.000
_cell.angle_alpha   90.00
_cell.angle_beta   90.00
_cell.angle_gamma   90.00
#
_symmetry.space_group_name_H-M   'P 1'
#
loop_
_entity.id
_entity.type
_entity.pdbx_description
1 polymer ?
#
loop_
_entity_poly.entity_id
_entity_poly.type
_entity_poly.pdbx_seq_one_letter_code
_entity_poly.pdbx_strand_id
1 'polypeptide(L)'
;MKKKFLTSFIFLFALIPLIAEINLLSPAEGVWANRQMLVIDNSSGGDFFYSIDGADPETFGFAYDGPVLLDVEGDVQLFVTRIADGGKKEKASVSYTVKEDDAAGTSYKDFIQTFYEGGILNYSAGSELEIPSDFSFYLGLPPENYMPARTLKLSAASVLSRYIPCTIFDSKRDVKYRFIIKTYPQSAGVYSRRDVPFEITDWETISFLDDNLIYKVDSEYWELPKEPRKIDRTTSHMISWQPLEYDAGNPIEFFVLPPRPEIIKDEFEDGSIVYSLRGDDAYALSVLNETDGTYSELFNQIGIDAFYGDGVSGNLTLGVFANSVYQGKLSVSYNINRRPPQIPVIKTNAEGFVSRGTVDVRITGTKGADLYIALSEPVNLDESEYSYTPDNEIFKDIPLGQYKKVKGESFTIKWSQNGLKPVYYKVAAYSKTEENASSPVEFAVVIDQSNYYFDAEADSELADGTSSHPFTDFKQLTDALTRQRVVKLCVKGEMQINQPYNVSANFEIINSGDARLSFGPNGSLSIKASTFEISDCRIHNLADINKKSIVPIIKLENSVLTMSNCVIGAEFSRNGTVIDANNAIINISDTIASANAVSYISFISAVKSRMSIRNSSISTNAETCVVISANGGNLTAQKNDFTVIGGSGRIAELFGVTANLKENIFKAQLTNTTSKNQPIYTNKTSKLTEEKNSVQGF
;
A
#
# COMPACT_ATOMS: atom_id res chain seq x y z
N MET A 1 -69.98 -0.10 -3.79
CA MET A 1 -69.10 -0.46 -2.66
C MET A 1 -67.70 -0.77 -3.18
N LYS A 2 -66.74 0.14 -3.02
CA LYS A 2 -65.29 -0.12 -2.93
C LYS A 2 -64.63 1.19 -2.44
N LYS A 3 -64.05 1.13 -1.25
CA LYS A 3 -63.54 2.26 -0.46
C LYS A 3 -62.26 2.82 -1.12
N LYS A 4 -62.21 4.15 -1.29
CA LYS A 4 -60.96 4.89 -1.52
C LYS A 4 -60.21 4.97 -0.19
N PHE A 5 -59.02 4.39 -0.11
CA PHE A 5 -58.07 4.66 0.98
C PHE A 5 -57.18 5.83 0.52
N LEU A 6 -57.35 6.97 1.19
CA LEU A 6 -56.48 8.12 1.09
C LEU A 6 -55.39 7.92 2.15
N THR A 7 -54.23 7.40 1.76
CA THR A 7 -53.04 7.34 2.63
C THR A 7 -52.35 8.69 2.60
N SER A 8 -52.61 9.49 3.63
CA SER A 8 -51.82 10.67 3.96
C SER A 8 -50.44 10.23 4.43
N PHE A 9 -49.41 10.42 3.60
CA PHE A 9 -48.02 10.28 4.02
C PHE A 9 -47.64 11.57 4.76
N ILE A 10 -47.71 11.54 6.09
CA ILE A 10 -47.09 12.54 6.94
C ILE A 10 -45.58 12.35 6.78
N PHE A 11 -44.93 13.23 6.01
CA PHE A 11 -43.49 13.40 6.06
C PHE A 11 -43.15 13.95 7.45
N LEU A 12 -42.78 13.07 8.37
CA LEU A 12 -42.09 13.46 9.58
C LEU A 12 -40.70 13.94 9.15
N PHE A 13 -40.54 15.24 8.89
CA PHE A 13 -39.21 15.85 8.89
C PHE A 13 -38.70 15.70 10.33
N ALA A 14 -37.91 14.65 10.56
CA ALA A 14 -37.01 14.63 11.70
C ALA A 14 -36.04 15.80 11.48
N LEU A 15 -36.31 16.93 12.15
CA LEU A 15 -35.26 17.90 12.44
C LEU A 15 -34.21 17.12 13.21
N ILE A 16 -33.15 16.72 12.52
CA ILE A 16 -31.90 16.33 13.17
C ILE A 16 -31.46 17.61 13.89
N PRO A 17 -31.39 17.65 15.23
CA PRO A 17 -30.84 18.80 15.89
C PRO A 17 -29.40 18.93 15.40
N LEU A 18 -29.06 20.09 14.84
CA LEU A 18 -27.67 20.47 14.64
C LEU A 18 -27.07 20.57 16.04
N ILE A 19 -26.52 19.45 16.54
CA ILE A 19 -25.73 19.45 17.76
C ILE A 19 -24.49 20.26 17.38
N ALA A 20 -24.39 21.48 17.90
CA ALA A 20 -23.13 22.19 17.89
C ALA A 20 -22.15 21.32 18.68
N GLU A 21 -21.10 20.91 17.99
CA GLU A 21 -20.07 20.00 18.47
C GLU A 21 -18.90 20.84 18.98
N ILE A 22 -18.33 20.47 20.13
CA ILE A 22 -17.10 21.11 20.62
C ILE A 22 -16.00 20.82 19.59
N ASN A 23 -15.47 21.87 18.96
CA ASN A 23 -14.39 21.74 17.99
C ASN A 23 -13.03 21.63 18.71
N LEU A 24 -12.65 20.39 19.04
CA LEU A 24 -11.41 20.04 19.71
C LEU A 24 -10.28 19.84 18.69
N LEU A 25 -9.27 20.71 18.67
CA LEU A 25 -8.14 20.64 17.74
C LEU A 25 -7.03 19.68 18.20
N SER A 26 -6.87 19.54 19.52
CA SER A 26 -5.91 18.64 20.15
C SER A 26 -6.31 18.39 21.61
N PRO A 27 -6.02 17.20 22.19
CA PRO A 27 -5.39 16.01 21.59
C PRO A 27 -6.29 15.29 20.57
N ALA A 28 -5.71 14.33 19.86
CA ALA A 28 -6.44 13.37 19.02
C ALA A 28 -6.21 11.95 19.54
N GLU A 29 -7.08 11.01 19.15
CA GLU A 29 -6.89 9.59 19.47
C GLU A 29 -5.58 9.06 18.88
N GLY A 30 -4.82 8.29 19.65
CA GLY A 30 -3.56 7.72 19.20
C GLY A 30 -2.59 7.40 20.32
N VAL A 31 -1.39 6.98 19.92
CA VAL A 31 -0.23 6.80 20.81
C VAL A 31 0.79 7.85 20.43
N TRP A 32 1.15 8.69 21.39
CA TRP A 32 1.99 9.87 21.19
C TRP A 32 3.27 9.80 22.00
N ALA A 33 4.36 10.26 21.39
CA ALA A 33 5.71 10.26 21.94
C ALA A 33 5.97 11.42 22.91
N ASN A 34 5.04 12.37 22.99
CA ASN A 34 5.14 13.58 23.80
C ASN A 34 3.81 13.87 24.48
N ARG A 35 3.85 14.65 25.57
CA ARG A 35 2.67 15.15 26.26
C ARG A 35 1.86 16.07 25.33
N GLN A 36 0.55 16.05 25.48
CA GLN A 36 -0.36 16.63 24.49
C GLN A 36 -0.91 17.99 24.93
N MET A 37 -1.06 18.92 23.98
CA MET A 37 -1.78 20.17 24.22
C MET A 37 -3.28 19.97 24.11
N LEU A 38 -4.04 20.52 25.05
CA LEU A 38 -5.47 20.76 24.92
C LEU A 38 -5.70 22.09 24.20
N VAL A 39 -6.24 22.01 22.99
CA VAL A 39 -6.61 23.19 22.19
C VAL A 39 -8.03 23.06 21.72
N ILE A 40 -8.88 23.98 22.15
CA ILE A 40 -10.30 24.05 21.78
C ILE A 40 -10.53 25.33 20.97
N ASP A 41 -11.23 25.20 19.85
CA ASP A 41 -11.73 26.37 19.13
C ASP A 41 -12.95 26.95 19.89
N ASN A 42 -12.74 28.10 20.49
CA ASN A 42 -13.70 28.79 21.34
C ASN A 42 -14.56 29.81 20.58
N SER A 43 -14.51 29.85 19.25
CA SER A 43 -15.26 30.80 18.41
C SER A 43 -16.77 30.78 18.66
N SER A 44 -17.30 29.67 19.15
CA SER A 44 -18.71 29.53 19.51
C SER A 44 -19.10 30.19 20.85
N GLY A 45 -18.14 30.65 21.66
CA GLY A 45 -18.36 31.22 23.01
C GLY A 45 -18.76 30.19 24.09
N GLY A 46 -18.96 30.63 25.33
CA GLY A 46 -19.33 29.80 26.48
C GLY A 46 -18.16 29.32 27.34
N ASP A 47 -18.48 28.72 28.49
CA ASP A 47 -17.49 28.24 29.46
C ASP A 47 -17.10 26.79 29.18
N PHE A 48 -15.81 26.48 29.19
CA PHE A 48 -15.28 25.14 28.93
C PHE A 48 -14.62 24.56 30.18
N PHE A 49 -14.90 23.29 30.46
CA PHE A 49 -14.31 22.52 31.56
C PHE A 49 -13.77 21.20 31.03
N TYR A 50 -12.66 20.71 31.57
CA TYR A 50 -12.08 19.43 31.16
C TYR A 50 -11.60 18.56 32.33
N SER A 51 -11.53 17.26 32.11
CA SER A 51 -10.93 16.25 32.99
C SER A 51 -10.06 15.32 32.15
N ILE A 52 -9.04 14.71 32.73
CA ILE A 52 -8.06 13.84 32.02
C ILE A 52 -8.10 12.37 32.47
N ASP A 53 -8.94 12.07 33.46
CA ASP A 53 -9.14 10.75 34.06
C ASP A 53 -10.52 10.13 33.75
N GLY A 54 -11.32 10.79 32.89
CA GLY A 54 -12.67 10.38 32.55
C GLY A 54 -13.76 10.79 33.56
N ALA A 55 -13.43 11.57 34.60
CA ALA A 55 -14.45 12.12 35.51
C ALA A 55 -15.35 13.15 34.80
N ASP A 56 -16.55 13.43 35.31
CA ASP A 56 -17.40 14.49 34.74
C ASP A 56 -16.76 15.88 35.00
N PRO A 57 -16.37 16.64 33.95
CA PRO A 57 -15.68 17.92 34.12
C PRO A 57 -16.45 18.96 34.93
N GLU A 58 -17.78 18.86 34.98
CA GLU A 58 -18.60 19.79 35.74
C GLU A 58 -18.50 19.58 37.26
N THR A 59 -18.20 18.35 37.68
CA THR A 59 -18.10 18.00 39.10
C THR A 59 -16.64 17.96 39.57
N PHE A 60 -15.75 17.46 38.71
CA PHE A 60 -14.33 17.23 39.02
C PHE A 60 -13.43 17.61 37.83
N GLY A 61 -13.63 18.79 37.23
CA GLY A 61 -12.82 19.28 36.12
C GLY A 61 -12.13 20.62 36.37
N PHE A 62 -11.25 20.99 35.45
CA PHE A 62 -10.53 22.25 35.40
C PHE A 62 -11.21 23.19 34.40
N ALA A 63 -11.25 24.48 34.70
CA ALA A 63 -11.69 25.49 33.73
C ALA A 63 -10.65 25.64 32.61
N TYR A 64 -11.12 25.81 31.38
CA TYR A 64 -10.27 26.05 30.22
C TYR A 64 -10.32 27.53 29.84
N ASP A 65 -9.20 28.22 30.01
CA ASP A 65 -9.00 29.64 29.70
C ASP A 65 -8.11 29.87 28.46
N GLY A 66 -7.55 28.79 27.90
CA GLY A 66 -6.73 28.81 26.70
C GLY A 66 -5.91 27.53 26.54
N PRO A 67 -5.10 27.44 25.48
CA PRO A 67 -4.25 26.27 25.24
C PRO A 67 -3.39 25.89 26.45
N VAL A 68 -3.51 24.64 26.89
CA VAL A 68 -2.84 24.13 28.09
C VAL A 68 -2.19 22.78 27.81
N LEU A 69 -0.99 22.55 28.35
CA LEU A 69 -0.31 21.26 28.27
C LEU A 69 -0.96 20.28 29.26
N LEU A 70 -1.36 19.11 28.77
CA LEU A 70 -1.81 18.01 29.61
C LEU A 70 -0.58 17.22 30.07
N ASP A 71 -0.06 17.59 31.24
CA ASP A 71 1.19 17.07 31.80
C ASP A 71 1.00 15.68 32.44
N VAL A 72 0.62 14.70 31.63
CA VAL A 72 0.36 13.31 32.04
C VAL A 72 0.90 12.30 31.03
N GLU A 73 1.29 11.13 31.56
CA GLU A 73 1.79 9.99 30.80
C GLU A 73 0.83 8.79 30.88
N GLY A 74 0.99 7.81 29.99
CA GLY A 74 0.17 6.60 29.98
C GLY A 74 -1.19 6.82 29.32
N ASP A 75 -2.19 6.02 29.72
CA ASP A 75 -3.54 6.09 29.15
C ASP A 75 -4.32 7.27 29.74
N VAL A 76 -4.81 8.15 28.87
CA VAL A 76 -5.52 9.39 29.23
C VAL A 76 -6.94 9.36 28.66
N GLN A 77 -7.92 9.71 29.49
CA GLN A 77 -9.33 9.87 29.09
C GLN A 77 -9.72 11.33 29.25
N LEU A 78 -9.58 12.11 28.19
CA LEU A 78 -9.97 13.51 28.18
C LEU A 78 -11.47 13.64 27.97
N PHE A 79 -12.19 14.23 28.92
CA PHE A 79 -13.56 14.73 28.71
C PHE A 79 -13.57 16.25 28.74
N VAL A 80 -14.36 16.86 27.86
CA VAL A 80 -14.58 18.31 27.78
C VAL A 80 -16.07 18.57 27.83
N THR A 81 -16.50 19.49 28.68
CA THR A 81 -17.87 20.00 28.74
C THR A 81 -17.86 21.50 28.43
N ARG A 82 -18.73 21.91 27.50
CA ARG A 82 -19.01 23.32 27.22
C ARG A 82 -20.38 23.69 27.77
N ILE A 83 -20.46 24.82 28.47
CA ILE A 83 -21.70 25.45 28.94
C ILE A 83 -21.92 26.71 28.11
N ALA A 84 -22.85 26.63 27.14
CA ALA A 84 -23.20 27.74 26.28
C ALA A 84 -24.18 28.71 26.97
N ASP A 85 -24.32 29.91 26.40
CA ASP A 85 -25.28 30.91 26.84
C ASP A 85 -26.69 30.32 26.91
N GLY A 86 -27.35 30.47 28.08
CA GLY A 86 -28.65 29.84 28.36
C GLY A 86 -28.57 28.45 28.99
N GLY A 87 -27.38 27.96 29.36
CA GLY A 87 -27.18 26.75 30.16
C GLY A 87 -27.23 25.45 29.35
N LYS A 88 -27.20 25.52 28.02
CA LYS A 88 -27.09 24.34 27.15
C LYS A 88 -25.70 23.73 27.30
N LYS A 89 -25.64 22.41 27.47
CA LYS A 89 -24.41 21.66 27.67
C LYS A 89 -24.04 20.83 26.46
N GLU A 90 -22.78 20.88 26.08
CA GLU A 90 -22.18 20.07 25.01
C GLU A 90 -21.00 19.30 25.62
N LYS A 91 -20.75 18.08 25.16
CA LYS A 91 -19.68 17.21 25.67
C LYS A 91 -18.87 16.63 24.51
N ALA A 92 -17.56 16.50 24.72
CA ALA A 92 -16.64 15.81 23.83
C ALA A 92 -15.67 14.94 24.64
N SER A 93 -15.15 13.89 24.02
CA SER A 93 -14.24 12.95 24.66
C SER A 93 -13.17 12.45 23.69
N VAL A 94 -11.93 12.32 24.16
CA VAL A 94 -10.81 11.73 23.42
C VAL A 94 -10.01 10.81 24.34
N SER A 95 -9.72 9.61 23.87
CA SER A 95 -8.84 8.66 24.55
C SER A 95 -7.53 8.51 23.78
N TYR A 96 -6.41 8.60 24.48
CA TYR A 96 -5.08 8.48 23.88
C TYR A 96 -4.06 7.93 24.89
N THR A 97 -2.89 7.54 24.41
CA THR A 97 -1.78 7.05 25.24
C THR A 97 -0.53 7.89 25.00
N VAL A 98 0.16 8.29 26.06
CA VAL A 98 1.49 8.91 25.96
C VAL A 98 2.56 7.87 26.31
N LYS A 99 3.51 7.67 25.39
CA LYS A 99 4.70 6.83 25.56
C LYS A 99 5.92 7.67 25.22
N GLU A 100 6.52 8.29 26.23
CA GLU A 100 7.57 9.28 26.04
C GLU A 100 8.78 8.78 25.23
N ASP A 101 9.22 9.60 24.28
CA ASP A 101 10.43 9.41 23.49
C ASP A 101 11.00 10.80 23.13
N ASP A 102 12.03 11.25 23.84
CA ASP A 102 12.67 12.56 23.64
C ASP A 102 13.57 12.66 22.39
N ALA A 103 13.55 11.61 21.54
CA ALA A 103 14.38 11.43 20.37
C ALA A 103 15.90 11.40 20.67
N ALA A 104 16.30 10.98 21.87
CA ALA A 104 17.71 10.82 22.22
C ALA A 104 18.47 9.92 21.21
N GLY A 105 19.63 10.40 20.75
CA GLY A 105 20.49 9.66 19.82
C GLY A 105 20.09 9.76 18.34
N THR A 106 19.06 10.53 18.01
CA THR A 106 18.62 10.76 16.62
C THR A 106 19.24 12.05 16.04
N SER A 107 19.30 12.15 14.71
CA SER A 107 19.80 13.34 14.00
C SER A 107 18.87 14.56 14.14
N TYR A 108 17.59 14.34 14.41
CA TYR A 108 16.55 15.36 14.49
C TYR A 108 16.13 15.70 15.94
N LYS A 109 16.93 15.29 16.94
CA LYS A 109 16.66 15.59 18.34
C LYS A 109 16.36 17.07 18.57
N ASP A 110 17.19 17.95 18.02
CA ASP A 110 17.04 19.40 18.23
C ASP A 110 15.70 19.94 17.71
N PHE A 111 15.18 19.37 16.62
CA PHE A 111 13.86 19.70 16.10
C PHE A 111 12.75 19.28 17.08
N ILE A 112 12.80 18.05 17.61
CA ILE A 112 11.83 17.55 18.60
C ILE A 112 11.83 18.43 19.86
N GLN A 113 13.01 18.82 20.32
CA GLN A 113 13.17 19.65 21.53
C GLN A 113 12.53 21.04 21.40
N THR A 114 12.22 21.52 20.19
CA THR A 114 11.50 22.80 20.00
C THR A 114 10.06 22.79 20.52
N PHE A 115 9.45 21.61 20.67
CA PHE A 115 8.07 21.47 21.14
C PHE A 115 7.88 20.36 22.18
N TYR A 116 8.87 19.53 22.48
CA TYR A 116 8.71 18.33 23.32
C TYR A 116 8.14 18.65 24.71
N GLU A 117 8.72 19.63 25.41
CA GLU A 117 8.29 20.04 26.76
C GLU A 117 7.04 20.92 26.75
N GLY A 118 6.92 21.81 25.75
CA GLY A 118 5.86 22.83 25.73
C GLY A 118 4.63 22.47 24.90
N GLY A 119 4.70 21.42 24.08
CA GLY A 119 3.67 21.01 23.13
C GLY A 119 3.34 22.02 22.01
N ILE A 120 4.02 23.17 21.98
CA ILE A 120 3.80 24.27 21.03
C ILE A 120 5.13 24.66 20.36
N LEU A 121 5.08 24.82 19.03
CA LEU A 121 6.09 25.47 18.22
C LEU A 121 5.57 26.83 17.75
N ASN A 122 6.25 27.91 18.15
CA ASN A 122 5.90 29.26 17.71
C ASN A 122 6.50 29.54 16.32
N TYR A 123 5.66 29.99 15.39
CA TYR A 123 6.04 30.28 14.01
C TYR A 123 5.66 31.71 13.64
N SER A 124 6.59 32.49 13.11
CA SER A 124 6.32 33.84 12.58
C SER A 124 6.17 33.77 11.05
N ALA A 125 5.16 34.46 10.53
CA ALA A 125 4.93 34.58 9.09
C ALA A 125 6.20 35.04 8.35
N GLY A 126 6.49 34.43 7.20
CA GLY A 126 7.73 34.67 6.44
C GLY A 126 8.93 33.80 6.84
N SER A 127 8.93 33.18 8.03
CA SER A 127 9.98 32.24 8.46
C SER A 127 9.86 30.89 7.76
N GLU A 128 10.87 30.04 7.89
CA GLU A 128 10.85 28.66 7.36
C GLU A 128 10.75 27.65 8.50
N LEU A 129 9.88 26.66 8.34
CA LEU A 129 9.77 25.50 9.23
C LEU A 129 10.16 24.24 8.45
N GLU A 130 11.39 23.77 8.64
CA GLU A 130 11.89 22.56 8.01
C GLU A 130 11.46 21.33 8.81
N ILE A 131 10.62 20.47 8.20
CA ILE A 131 10.35 19.13 8.75
C ILE A 131 11.51 18.21 8.35
N PRO A 132 12.23 17.57 9.29
CA PRO A 132 13.35 16.68 8.96
C PRO A 132 12.94 15.52 8.05
N SER A 133 13.84 15.12 7.14
CA SER A 133 13.59 14.08 6.13
C SER A 133 13.24 12.70 6.68
N ASP A 134 13.56 12.44 7.95
CA ASP A 134 13.22 11.20 8.66
C ASP A 134 11.72 11.08 8.98
N PHE A 135 10.97 12.19 8.88
CA PHE A 135 9.55 12.22 9.17
C PHE A 135 8.68 12.26 7.92
N SER A 136 7.46 11.76 8.10
CA SER A 136 6.31 12.18 7.33
C SER A 136 5.37 12.98 8.24
N PHE A 137 4.54 13.88 7.71
CA PHE A 137 3.70 14.76 8.54
C PHE A 137 2.29 14.98 8.00
N TYR A 138 1.36 15.39 8.85
CA TYR A 138 0.07 15.96 8.44
C TYR A 138 -0.34 17.12 9.36
N LEU A 139 -1.31 17.93 8.92
CA LEU A 139 -1.76 19.14 9.63
C LEU A 139 -3.28 19.09 9.88
N GLY A 140 -3.69 18.85 11.12
CA GLY A 140 -5.10 18.78 11.50
C GLY A 140 -5.44 17.59 12.40
N LEU A 141 -6.65 17.05 12.23
CA LEU A 141 -7.17 15.93 13.00
C LEU A 141 -7.16 14.65 12.14
N PRO A 142 -6.72 13.49 12.69
CA PRO A 142 -6.74 12.23 11.96
C PRO A 142 -8.17 11.78 11.60
N PRO A 143 -8.33 10.92 10.57
CA PRO A 143 -7.28 10.39 9.69
C PRO A 143 -6.91 11.39 8.58
N GLU A 144 -5.63 11.74 8.48
CA GLU A 144 -5.08 12.47 7.34
C GLU A 144 -3.91 11.71 6.70
N ASN A 145 -3.56 12.09 5.46
CA ASN A 145 -2.42 11.49 4.77
C ASN A 145 -1.14 12.08 5.30
N TYR A 146 -0.25 11.21 5.75
CA TYR A 146 1.14 11.57 5.94
C TYR A 146 1.74 12.01 4.59
N MET A 147 2.23 13.24 4.57
CA MET A 147 2.96 13.86 3.47
C MET A 147 4.46 13.73 3.72
N PRO A 148 5.29 13.66 2.67
CA PRO A 148 6.73 13.63 2.82
C PRO A 148 7.22 14.93 3.48
N ALA A 149 8.28 14.82 4.29
CA ALA A 149 8.99 15.96 4.85
C ALA A 149 9.30 17.05 3.82
N ARG A 150 9.14 18.30 4.25
CA ARG A 150 9.40 19.49 3.44
C ARG A 150 9.55 20.72 4.32
N THR A 151 10.02 21.80 3.73
CA THR A 151 9.94 23.14 4.32
C THR A 151 8.52 23.70 4.17
N LEU A 152 7.93 24.12 5.29
CA LEU A 152 6.66 24.81 5.39
C LEU A 152 6.91 26.31 5.54
N LYS A 153 6.12 27.13 4.83
CA LYS A 153 6.23 28.60 4.85
C LYS A 153 4.86 29.24 4.64
N LEU A 154 4.58 30.29 5.40
CA LEU A 154 3.52 31.25 5.12
C LEU A 154 4.14 32.52 4.51
N SER A 155 3.39 33.18 3.64
CA SER A 155 3.70 34.54 3.17
C SER A 155 4.02 35.46 4.35
N ALA A 156 5.05 36.29 4.20
CA ALA A 156 5.43 37.30 5.20
C ALA A 156 4.30 38.31 5.48
N ALA A 157 3.39 38.51 4.52
CA ALA A 157 2.22 39.38 4.69
C ALA A 157 1.08 38.71 5.51
N SER A 158 1.17 37.42 5.82
CA SER A 158 0.10 36.68 6.50
C SER A 158 -0.15 37.22 7.90
N VAL A 159 -1.39 37.63 8.19
CA VAL A 159 -1.79 38.15 9.50
C VAL A 159 -2.55 37.14 10.36
N LEU A 160 -2.76 35.92 9.85
CA LEU A 160 -3.53 34.91 10.57
C LEU A 160 -2.72 34.33 11.74
N SER A 161 -3.20 34.56 12.96
CA SER A 161 -2.73 33.85 14.15
C SER A 161 -3.63 32.67 14.47
N ARG A 162 -3.11 31.45 14.33
CA ARG A 162 -3.86 30.20 14.42
C ARG A 162 -3.10 29.17 15.23
N TYR A 163 -3.83 28.22 15.81
CA TYR A 163 -3.28 26.99 16.36
C TYR A 163 -3.49 25.89 15.33
N ILE A 164 -2.41 25.39 14.76
CA ILE A 164 -2.43 24.37 13.70
C ILE A 164 -1.84 23.08 14.29
N PRO A 165 -2.66 22.05 14.56
CA PRO A 165 -2.14 20.78 15.02
C PRO A 165 -1.27 20.13 13.95
N CYS A 166 -0.07 19.71 14.33
CA CYS A 166 0.86 19.01 13.47
C CYS A 166 1.17 17.65 14.08
N THR A 167 1.16 16.61 13.25
CA THR A 167 1.63 15.29 13.63
C THR A 167 2.74 14.87 12.68
N ILE A 168 3.83 14.39 13.25
CA ILE A 168 4.98 13.84 12.53
C ILE A 168 5.14 12.36 12.90
N PHE A 169 5.55 11.54 11.94
CA PHE A 169 5.72 10.11 12.08
C PHE A 169 7.07 9.66 11.56
N ASP A 170 7.85 9.04 12.44
CA ASP A 170 9.08 8.33 12.12
C ASP A 170 8.74 6.87 11.87
N SER A 171 8.75 6.48 10.60
CA SER A 171 8.43 5.13 10.18
C SER A 171 9.51 4.10 10.51
N LYS A 172 10.75 4.52 10.79
CA LYS A 172 11.85 3.60 11.13
C LYS A 172 11.74 3.13 12.58
N ARG A 173 11.36 4.03 13.49
CA ARG A 173 11.17 3.72 14.92
C ARG A 173 9.72 3.42 15.31
N ASP A 174 8.77 3.67 14.41
CA ASP A 174 7.32 3.60 14.67
C ASP A 174 6.87 4.57 15.79
N VAL A 175 7.36 5.81 15.73
CA VAL A 175 7.15 6.83 16.77
C VAL A 175 6.41 8.04 16.18
N LYS A 176 5.37 8.51 16.87
CA LYS A 176 4.54 9.65 16.45
C LYS A 176 4.59 10.78 17.47
N TYR A 177 4.89 11.99 17.01
CA TYR A 177 4.80 13.19 17.83
C TYR A 177 3.63 14.04 17.37
N ARG A 178 2.95 14.70 18.31
CA ARG A 178 1.88 15.64 18.00
C ARG A 178 2.05 16.91 18.82
N PHE A 179 2.11 18.04 18.13
CA PHE A 179 2.34 19.36 18.71
C PHE A 179 1.52 20.41 17.95
N ILE A 180 1.50 21.64 18.47
CA ILE A 180 0.75 22.75 17.88
C ILE A 180 1.71 23.75 17.27
N ILE A 181 1.52 24.07 16.00
CA ILE A 181 2.18 25.23 15.38
C ILE A 181 1.30 26.45 15.68
N LYS A 182 1.80 27.38 16.50
CA LYS A 182 1.13 28.65 16.76
C LYS A 182 1.71 29.71 15.83
N THR A 183 0.90 30.20 14.90
CA THR A 183 1.32 31.20 13.92
C THR A 183 1.16 32.62 14.47
N TYR A 184 2.09 33.51 14.12
CA TYR A 184 2.07 34.93 14.42
C TYR A 184 2.34 35.75 13.16
N PRO A 185 1.68 36.91 12.98
CA PRO A 185 2.08 37.89 11.98
C PRO A 185 3.54 38.31 12.15
N GLN A 186 4.19 38.74 11.07
CA GLN A 186 5.49 39.38 11.18
C GLN A 186 5.29 40.79 11.78
N SER A 187 5.87 41.04 12.96
CA SER A 187 5.61 42.25 13.74
C SER A 187 5.76 43.55 12.93
N ALA A 188 4.74 44.39 12.98
CA ALA A 188 4.62 45.68 12.32
C ALA A 188 4.36 46.80 13.35
N GLY A 189 5.37 47.09 14.19
CA GLY A 189 5.46 48.33 14.96
C GLY A 189 4.42 48.52 16.09
N VAL A 190 4.79 49.34 17.09
CA VAL A 190 3.90 49.65 18.21
C VAL A 190 2.89 50.70 17.77
N TYR A 191 1.61 50.33 17.86
CA TYR A 191 0.49 51.23 17.61
C TYR A 191 0.42 52.32 18.70
N SER A 192 0.65 53.57 18.33
CA SER A 192 0.16 54.73 19.09
C SER A 192 -1.00 55.37 18.33
N ARG A 193 -2.18 55.41 18.98
CA ARG A 193 -3.29 56.23 18.48
C ARG A 193 -2.82 57.67 18.43
N ARG A 194 -3.09 58.35 17.31
CA ARG A 194 -2.95 59.79 17.31
C ARG A 194 -4.06 60.36 18.18
N ASP A 195 -3.68 61.08 19.23
CA ASP A 195 -4.64 61.78 20.06
C ASP A 195 -5.25 62.92 19.24
N VAL A 196 -6.57 62.89 19.08
CA VAL A 196 -7.34 63.88 18.34
C VAL A 196 -8.64 64.17 19.11
N PRO A 197 -9.12 65.42 19.15
CA PRO A 197 -10.31 65.79 19.91
C PRO A 197 -11.63 65.43 19.19
N PHE A 198 -11.61 64.39 18.36
CA PHE A 198 -12.78 63.91 17.62
C PHE A 198 -12.69 62.40 17.37
N GLU A 199 -13.82 61.77 17.12
CA GLU A 199 -13.90 60.37 16.70
C GLU A 199 -14.66 60.23 15.38
N ILE A 200 -14.36 59.17 14.64
CA ILE A 200 -15.09 58.76 13.45
C ILE A 200 -15.65 57.36 13.70
N THR A 201 -16.96 57.18 13.57
CA THR A 201 -17.62 55.93 14.01
C THR A 201 -17.97 54.99 12.86
N ASP A 202 -18.35 55.52 11.69
CA ASP A 202 -18.88 54.73 10.57
C ASP A 202 -18.46 55.27 9.18
N TRP A 203 -17.21 55.73 9.04
CA TRP A 203 -16.66 56.43 7.87
C TRP A 203 -17.15 57.87 7.69
N GLU A 204 -18.45 58.11 7.90
CA GLU A 204 -19.12 59.35 7.53
C GLU A 204 -19.51 60.20 8.74
N THR A 205 -19.55 59.64 9.95
CA THR A 205 -19.95 60.38 11.15
C THR A 205 -18.75 60.80 11.96
N ILE A 206 -18.63 62.11 12.22
CA ILE A 206 -17.63 62.72 13.09
C ILE A 206 -18.33 63.21 14.37
N SER A 207 -17.79 62.85 15.53
CA SER A 207 -18.19 63.41 16.83
C SER A 207 -17.02 64.18 17.43
N PHE A 208 -17.25 65.41 17.91
CA PHE A 208 -16.23 66.21 18.60
C PHE A 208 -16.32 65.98 20.11
N LEU A 209 -15.17 65.83 20.78
CA LEU A 209 -15.11 65.26 22.14
C LEU A 209 -14.72 66.26 23.24
N ASP A 210 -14.12 67.39 22.88
CA ASP A 210 -13.66 68.41 23.85
C ASP A 210 -14.46 69.72 23.72
N ASP A 211 -15.23 70.02 24.77
CA ASP A 211 -16.07 71.22 24.91
C ASP A 211 -15.27 72.52 25.10
N ASN A 212 -13.96 72.43 25.36
CA ASN A 212 -13.06 73.59 25.49
C ASN A 212 -12.47 74.03 24.15
N LEU A 213 -12.78 73.32 23.06
CA LEU A 213 -12.30 73.61 21.71
C LEU A 213 -13.44 74.07 20.81
N ILE A 214 -13.09 74.84 19.80
CA ILE A 214 -13.94 75.14 18.64
C ILE A 214 -13.39 74.45 17.40
N TYR A 215 -14.29 73.96 16.56
CA TYR A 215 -13.97 73.11 15.42
C TYR A 215 -14.48 73.74 14.14
N LYS A 216 -13.83 73.43 13.03
CA LYS A 216 -14.39 73.64 11.69
C LYS A 216 -14.00 72.50 10.76
N VAL A 217 -14.86 72.25 9.80
CA VAL A 217 -14.60 71.33 8.69
C VAL A 217 -14.46 72.17 7.43
N ASP A 218 -13.34 72.02 6.73
CA ASP A 218 -12.99 72.76 5.52
C ASP A 218 -13.00 74.29 5.69
N SER A 219 -13.82 74.98 4.91
CA SER A 219 -13.92 76.45 4.87
C SER A 219 -15.08 77.00 5.69
N GLU A 220 -15.68 76.18 6.56
CA GLU A 220 -16.79 76.60 7.39
C GLU A 220 -16.38 77.50 8.56
N TYR A 221 -17.39 78.12 9.18
CA TYR A 221 -17.21 78.91 10.40
C TYR A 221 -16.85 78.01 11.60
N TRP A 222 -16.14 78.58 12.56
CA TRP A 222 -15.82 77.91 13.82
C TRP A 222 -17.09 77.68 14.65
N GLU A 223 -17.28 76.47 15.13
CA GLU A 223 -18.44 76.07 15.93
C GLU A 223 -18.01 75.31 17.20
N LEU A 224 -18.86 75.38 18.22
CA LEU A 224 -18.77 74.51 19.39
C LEU A 224 -19.06 73.05 19.00
N PRO A 225 -18.56 72.06 19.77
CA PRO A 225 -18.94 70.66 19.57
C PRO A 225 -20.48 70.52 19.68
N LYS A 226 -21.09 70.00 18.61
CA LYS A 226 -22.54 69.74 18.48
C LYS A 226 -22.77 68.24 18.30
N GLU A 227 -24.04 67.85 18.15
CA GLU A 227 -24.46 66.51 17.74
C GLU A 227 -23.61 65.95 16.58
N PRO A 228 -23.44 64.61 16.49
CA PRO A 228 -22.61 63.96 15.48
C PRO A 228 -22.92 64.45 14.06
N ARG A 229 -21.86 64.71 13.29
CA ARG A 229 -21.94 65.32 11.97
C ARG A 229 -21.63 64.33 10.86
N LYS A 230 -22.48 64.31 9.82
CA LYS A 230 -22.23 63.55 8.59
C LYS A 230 -21.33 64.30 7.62
N ILE A 231 -20.39 63.59 7.00
CA ILE A 231 -19.43 64.09 6.01
C ILE A 231 -19.40 63.18 4.78
N ASP A 232 -19.27 63.76 3.59
CA ASP A 232 -19.18 63.03 2.32
C ASP A 232 -17.74 62.54 2.09
N ARG A 233 -17.51 61.23 2.14
CA ARG A 233 -16.16 60.68 1.98
C ARG A 233 -15.72 60.47 0.53
N THR A 234 -16.34 61.11 -0.46
CA THR A 234 -15.87 61.08 -1.87
C THR A 234 -14.68 62.01 -2.13
N THR A 235 -14.46 63.00 -1.26
CA THR A 235 -13.34 63.96 -1.34
C THR A 235 -12.60 64.05 0.00
N SER A 236 -11.42 64.70 -0.02
CA SER A 236 -10.68 64.99 1.22
C SER A 236 -11.33 66.14 1.99
N HIS A 237 -11.29 66.06 3.31
CA HIS A 237 -11.76 67.12 4.21
C HIS A 237 -10.68 67.53 5.20
N MET A 238 -10.68 68.78 5.66
CA MET A 238 -9.77 69.26 6.68
C MET A 238 -10.53 69.59 7.97
N ILE A 239 -10.27 68.83 9.03
CA ILE A 239 -10.81 69.11 10.36
C ILE A 239 -9.79 69.97 11.09
N SER A 240 -10.18 71.16 11.54
CA SER A 240 -9.31 72.06 12.32
C SER A 240 -9.90 72.33 13.70
N TRP A 241 -9.06 72.47 14.72
CA TRP A 241 -9.47 72.82 16.08
C TRP A 241 -8.51 73.84 16.72
N GLN A 242 -9.04 74.61 17.67
CA GLN A 242 -8.29 75.56 18.50
C GLN A 242 -9.05 75.82 19.82
N PRO A 243 -8.40 76.41 20.85
CA PRO A 243 -9.07 76.79 22.10
C PRO A 243 -10.28 77.72 21.88
N LEU A 244 -11.30 77.56 22.73
CA LEU A 244 -12.54 78.33 22.71
C LEU A 244 -12.31 79.85 22.87
N GLU A 245 -11.30 80.25 23.65
CA GLU A 245 -10.86 81.64 23.78
C GLU A 245 -10.13 82.09 22.50
N TYR A 246 -10.90 82.41 21.47
CA TYR A 246 -10.37 82.83 20.17
C TYR A 246 -9.46 84.06 20.29
N ASP A 247 -8.17 83.88 19.97
CA ASP A 247 -7.18 84.94 19.73
C ASP A 247 -6.50 84.67 18.38
N ALA A 248 -6.16 85.72 17.63
CA ALA A 248 -5.53 85.64 16.31
C ALA A 248 -4.13 84.98 16.34
N GLY A 249 -3.55 84.79 17.53
CA GLY A 249 -2.28 84.09 17.76
C GLY A 249 -2.40 82.62 18.20
N ASN A 250 -3.62 82.07 18.36
CA ASN A 250 -3.79 80.70 18.82
C ASN A 250 -3.25 79.68 17.80
N PRO A 251 -2.54 78.62 18.25
CA PRO A 251 -2.15 77.54 17.37
C PRO A 251 -3.41 76.82 16.86
N ILE A 252 -3.53 76.71 15.54
CA ILE A 252 -4.57 75.90 14.89
C ILE A 252 -3.96 74.55 14.58
N GLU A 253 -4.54 73.51 15.17
CA GLU A 253 -4.24 72.14 14.82
C GLU A 253 -5.23 71.63 13.78
N PHE A 254 -4.79 70.67 12.97
CA PHE A 254 -5.63 70.09 11.94
C PHE A 254 -5.32 68.62 11.66
N PHE A 255 -6.31 67.96 11.08
CA PHE A 255 -6.24 66.62 10.54
C PHE A 255 -6.86 66.62 9.14
N VAL A 256 -6.11 66.12 8.16
CA VAL A 256 -6.64 65.88 6.82
C VAL A 256 -7.26 64.50 6.80
N LEU A 257 -8.56 64.48 6.51
CA LEU A 257 -9.38 63.31 6.36
C LEU A 257 -9.41 62.90 4.87
N PRO A 258 -8.71 61.84 4.45
CA PRO A 258 -8.69 61.43 3.03
C PRO A 258 -10.03 60.87 2.56
N PRO A 259 -10.27 60.78 1.23
CA PRO A 259 -11.45 60.12 0.67
C PRO A 259 -11.44 58.64 1.04
N ARG A 260 -12.62 58.04 1.17
CA ARG A 260 -12.76 56.61 1.53
C ARG A 260 -11.99 55.74 0.52
N PRO A 261 -11.12 54.81 0.98
CA PRO A 261 -10.34 53.97 0.09
C PRO A 261 -11.21 52.82 -0.45
N GLU A 262 -10.79 52.27 -1.58
CA GLU A 262 -11.32 51.02 -2.13
C GLU A 262 -10.42 49.85 -1.67
N ILE A 263 -11.02 48.72 -1.25
CA ILE A 263 -10.26 47.52 -0.93
C ILE A 263 -10.06 46.66 -2.18
N ILE A 264 -8.81 46.28 -2.45
CA ILE A 264 -8.44 45.38 -3.53
C ILE A 264 -8.12 44.00 -2.95
N LYS A 265 -8.49 42.95 -3.68
CA LYS A 265 -8.09 41.57 -3.43
C LYS A 265 -7.20 41.10 -4.56
N ASP A 266 -5.98 40.68 -4.24
CA ASP A 266 -5.04 40.05 -5.16
C ASP A 266 -4.84 38.58 -4.76
N GLU A 267 -4.97 37.66 -5.72
CA GLU A 267 -4.68 36.23 -5.54
C GLU A 267 -3.39 35.89 -6.28
N PHE A 268 -2.44 35.26 -5.60
CA PHE A 268 -1.15 34.91 -6.15
C PHE A 268 -1.12 33.46 -6.66
N GLU A 269 -0.14 33.12 -7.51
CA GLU A 269 0.02 31.76 -8.06
C GLU A 269 0.24 30.68 -6.99
N ASP A 270 0.80 31.06 -5.84
CA ASP A 270 0.96 30.16 -4.70
C ASP A 270 -0.37 29.93 -3.93
N GLY A 271 -1.44 30.61 -4.31
CA GLY A 271 -2.76 30.56 -3.67
C GLY A 271 -2.89 31.44 -2.44
N SER A 272 -1.88 32.23 -2.08
CA SER A 272 -2.02 33.26 -1.05
C SER A 272 -2.86 34.43 -1.53
N ILE A 273 -3.54 35.10 -0.61
CA ILE A 273 -4.43 36.23 -0.89
C ILE A 273 -3.86 37.46 -0.18
N VAL A 274 -3.79 38.60 -0.85
CA VAL A 274 -3.44 39.89 -0.23
C VAL A 274 -4.56 40.89 -0.43
N TYR A 275 -4.91 41.58 0.65
CA TYR A 275 -5.81 42.72 0.65
C TYR A 275 -5.02 44.00 0.83
N SER A 276 -5.25 44.96 -0.06
CA SER A 276 -4.64 46.28 -0.02
C SER A 276 -5.68 47.38 -0.18
N LEU A 277 -5.33 48.62 0.16
CA LEU A 277 -6.19 49.78 -0.03
C LEU A 277 -5.71 50.59 -1.24
N ARG A 278 -6.64 50.88 -2.16
CA ARG A 278 -6.47 51.87 -3.22
C ARG A 278 -7.02 53.21 -2.74
N GLY A 279 -6.15 54.18 -2.56
CA GLY A 279 -6.51 55.49 -2.03
C GLY A 279 -5.28 56.30 -1.65
N ASP A 280 -5.39 57.09 -0.58
CA ASP A 280 -4.29 57.85 0.00
C ASP A 280 -3.28 56.93 0.72
N ASP A 281 -1.98 57.23 0.60
CA ASP A 281 -0.90 56.44 1.21
C ASP A 281 -0.87 56.53 2.76
N ALA A 282 -1.65 57.45 3.36
CA ALA A 282 -1.81 57.56 4.81
C ALA A 282 -2.66 56.43 5.42
N TYR A 283 -3.31 55.60 4.61
CA TYR A 283 -4.15 54.52 5.07
C TYR A 283 -3.37 53.28 5.52
N ALA A 284 -3.81 52.69 6.62
CA ALA A 284 -3.37 51.40 7.10
C ALA A 284 -4.56 50.56 7.56
N LEU A 285 -4.36 49.24 7.56
CA LEU A 285 -5.30 48.21 7.96
C LEU A 285 -4.90 47.64 9.31
N SER A 286 -5.87 47.24 10.11
CA SER A 286 -5.66 46.46 11.33
C SER A 286 -6.72 45.39 11.45
N VAL A 287 -6.38 44.24 12.04
CA VAL A 287 -7.32 43.16 12.28
C VAL A 287 -8.09 43.45 13.58
N LEU A 288 -9.41 43.41 13.51
CA LEU A 288 -10.27 43.49 14.69
C LEU A 288 -10.30 42.14 15.41
N ASN A 289 -10.00 42.14 16.70
CA ASN A 289 -10.34 41.05 17.60
C ASN A 289 -11.80 41.21 18.03
N GLU A 290 -12.69 40.38 17.50
CA GLU A 290 -14.12 40.45 17.77
C GLU A 290 -14.48 40.11 19.24
N THR A 291 -13.58 39.43 19.96
CA THR A 291 -13.83 39.01 21.35
C THR A 291 -13.73 40.17 22.34
N ASP A 292 -12.73 41.05 22.18
CA ASP A 292 -12.47 42.17 23.08
C ASP A 292 -12.64 43.56 22.41
N GLY A 293 -12.92 43.59 21.10
CA GLY A 293 -13.10 44.81 20.32
C GLY A 293 -11.79 45.57 20.05
N THR A 294 -10.63 44.97 20.34
CA THR A 294 -9.33 45.61 20.14
C THR A 294 -8.82 45.42 18.71
N TYR A 295 -7.97 46.33 18.26
CA TYR A 295 -7.34 46.28 16.95
C TYR A 295 -5.87 45.85 17.10
N SER A 296 -5.40 45.00 16.19
CA SER A 296 -3.99 44.61 16.10
C SER A 296 -3.08 45.78 15.66
N GLU A 297 -1.82 45.47 15.40
CA GLU A 297 -0.89 46.38 14.71
C GLU A 297 -1.39 46.84 13.33
N LEU A 298 -0.77 47.91 12.81
CA LEU A 298 -1.13 48.53 11.53
C LEU A 298 -0.31 47.93 10.40
N PHE A 299 -0.99 47.56 9.33
CA PHE A 299 -0.42 46.95 8.14
C PHE A 299 -0.76 47.77 6.90
N ASN A 300 0.18 47.92 5.98
CA ASN A 300 -0.09 48.51 4.67
C ASN A 300 -0.94 47.57 3.80
N GLN A 301 -0.80 46.27 4.03
CA GLN A 301 -1.53 45.21 3.34
C GLN A 301 -1.75 44.03 4.29
N ILE A 302 -2.83 43.29 4.07
CA ILE A 302 -3.21 42.13 4.88
C ILE A 302 -3.13 40.88 4.01
N GLY A 303 -2.15 40.02 4.27
CA GLY A 303 -2.04 38.71 3.64
C GLY A 303 -2.83 37.64 4.39
N ILE A 304 -3.32 36.66 3.64
CA ILE A 304 -3.94 35.43 4.13
C ILE A 304 -3.24 34.26 3.45
N ASP A 305 -2.78 33.30 4.24
CA ASP A 305 -2.08 32.12 3.74
C ASP A 305 -2.30 30.91 4.66
N ALA A 306 -2.04 29.71 4.13
CA ALA A 306 -2.07 28.45 4.86
C ALA A 306 -0.84 27.60 4.50
N PHE A 307 -0.39 26.73 5.41
CA PHE A 307 0.70 25.82 5.08
C PHE A 307 0.27 24.81 4.01
N TYR A 308 1.25 24.23 3.30
CA TYR A 308 0.97 23.03 2.50
C TYR A 308 0.39 21.93 3.39
N GLY A 309 -0.74 21.34 2.99
CA GLY A 309 -1.47 20.36 3.80
C GLY A 309 -2.46 20.97 4.80
N ASP A 310 -2.61 22.29 4.87
CA ASP A 310 -3.62 22.97 5.69
C ASP A 310 -4.71 23.61 4.82
N GLY A 311 -5.82 24.00 5.44
CA GLY A 311 -6.88 24.77 4.80
C GLY A 311 -7.48 25.77 5.78
N VAL A 312 -7.84 26.95 5.28
CA VAL A 312 -8.44 28.01 6.09
C VAL A 312 -9.47 28.78 5.29
N SER A 313 -10.62 29.03 5.90
CA SER A 313 -11.66 29.88 5.35
C SER A 313 -12.35 30.67 6.45
N GLY A 314 -12.93 31.80 6.09
CA GLY A 314 -13.60 32.67 7.06
C GLY A 314 -13.81 34.09 6.56
N ASN A 315 -14.22 34.95 7.48
CA ASN A 315 -14.32 36.39 7.29
C ASN A 315 -13.37 37.09 8.26
N LEU A 316 -12.74 38.16 7.80
CA LEU A 316 -11.89 39.03 8.60
C LEU A 316 -12.48 40.43 8.63
N THR A 317 -12.68 40.98 9.83
CA THR A 317 -13.06 42.38 10.00
C THR A 317 -11.80 43.22 10.18
N LEU A 318 -11.66 44.24 9.34
CA LEU A 318 -10.51 45.12 9.28
C LEU A 318 -10.92 46.52 9.76
N GLY A 319 -10.19 47.07 10.72
CA GLY A 319 -10.22 48.50 11.01
C GLY A 319 -9.34 49.25 10.04
N VAL A 320 -9.81 50.39 9.56
CA VAL A 320 -9.04 51.27 8.69
C VAL A 320 -8.66 52.53 9.45
N PHE A 321 -7.39 52.90 9.33
CA PHE A 321 -6.79 54.05 10.02
C PHE A 321 -6.12 54.94 8.99
N ALA A 322 -6.31 56.26 9.09
CA ALA A 322 -5.56 57.24 8.32
C ALA A 322 -4.68 58.03 9.30
N ASN A 323 -3.36 58.07 9.08
CA ASN A 323 -2.43 58.73 10.02
C ASN A 323 -2.68 58.36 11.50
N SER A 324 -2.92 57.08 11.77
CA SER A 324 -3.25 56.52 13.09
C SER A 324 -4.56 56.99 13.75
N VAL A 325 -5.47 57.62 13.00
CA VAL A 325 -6.84 57.96 13.44
C VAL A 325 -7.82 56.97 12.79
N TYR A 326 -8.65 56.33 13.61
CA TYR A 326 -9.66 55.36 13.16
C TYR A 326 -10.67 55.99 12.19
N GLN A 327 -11.06 55.25 11.17
CA GLN A 327 -11.93 55.73 10.09
C GLN A 327 -13.21 54.90 9.96
N GLY A 328 -13.11 53.57 10.09
CA GLY A 328 -14.24 52.67 9.96
C GLY A 328 -13.80 51.23 9.72
N LYS A 329 -14.78 50.33 9.55
CA LYS A 329 -14.54 48.90 9.32
C LYS A 329 -14.75 48.50 7.85
N LEU A 330 -14.03 47.47 7.43
CA LEU A 330 -14.26 46.68 6.22
C LEU A 330 -14.32 45.20 6.59
N SER A 331 -15.02 44.38 5.82
CA SER A 331 -15.03 42.93 6.00
C SER A 331 -14.62 42.25 4.71
N VAL A 332 -13.71 41.27 4.81
CA VAL A 332 -13.23 40.48 3.68
C VAL A 332 -13.42 39.00 3.95
N SER A 333 -13.70 38.22 2.92
CA SER A 333 -13.86 36.76 3.02
C SER A 333 -12.73 36.05 2.30
N TYR A 334 -12.26 34.93 2.85
CA TYR A 334 -11.16 34.16 2.27
C TYR A 334 -11.43 32.66 2.36
N ASN A 335 -10.86 31.91 1.42
CA ASN A 335 -10.89 30.46 1.37
C ASN A 335 -9.64 29.96 0.65
N ILE A 336 -8.73 29.31 1.39
CA ILE A 336 -7.51 28.71 0.89
C ILE A 336 -7.51 27.24 1.31
N ASN A 337 -7.35 26.33 0.35
CA ASN A 337 -7.29 24.91 0.64
C ASN A 337 -6.05 24.29 0.00
N ARG A 338 -5.02 24.02 0.80
CA ARG A 338 -3.78 23.35 0.37
C ARG A 338 -3.74 21.87 0.82
N ARG A 339 -4.89 21.30 1.20
CA ARG A 339 -4.98 19.88 1.59
C ARG A 339 -4.96 18.99 0.34
N PRO A 340 -3.99 18.08 0.21
CA PRO A 340 -4.02 17.10 -0.86
C PRO A 340 -5.17 16.11 -0.67
N PRO A 341 -5.73 15.55 -1.75
CA PRO A 341 -6.68 14.44 -1.65
C PRO A 341 -6.01 13.20 -1.02
N GLN A 342 -6.83 12.24 -0.58
CA GLN A 342 -6.35 10.98 -0.01
C GLN A 342 -5.53 10.17 -1.02
N ILE A 343 -4.44 9.58 -0.52
CA ILE A 343 -3.61 8.67 -1.32
C ILE A 343 -4.50 7.50 -1.77
N PRO A 344 -4.46 7.10 -3.07
CA PRO A 344 -5.27 5.97 -3.54
C PRO A 344 -4.98 4.69 -2.75
N VAL A 345 -6.01 3.88 -2.54
CA VAL A 345 -5.89 2.60 -1.86
C VAL A 345 -5.74 1.49 -2.89
N ILE A 346 -4.68 0.68 -2.75
CA ILE A 346 -4.45 -0.52 -3.56
C ILE A 346 -4.93 -1.75 -2.79
N LYS A 347 -5.78 -2.56 -3.43
CA LYS A 347 -6.17 -3.90 -2.96
C LYS A 347 -5.76 -4.94 -3.99
N THR A 348 -5.14 -6.03 -3.53
CA THR A 348 -4.61 -7.10 -4.39
C THR A 348 -4.85 -8.47 -3.76
N ASN A 349 -4.86 -9.53 -4.57
CA ASN A 349 -4.84 -10.92 -4.12
C ASN A 349 -3.40 -11.50 -4.04
N ALA A 350 -2.37 -10.71 -4.35
CA ALA A 350 -0.98 -11.12 -4.18
C ALA A 350 -0.63 -11.15 -2.67
N GLU A 351 -0.13 -12.28 -2.19
CA GLU A 351 0.31 -12.45 -0.80
C GLU A 351 1.76 -11.98 -0.58
N GLY A 352 2.51 -11.77 -1.66
CA GLY A 352 3.89 -11.28 -1.63
C GLY A 352 4.33 -10.71 -2.98
N PHE A 353 5.62 -10.42 -3.10
CA PHE A 353 6.20 -9.85 -4.31
C PHE A 353 6.21 -10.84 -5.50
N VAL A 354 6.26 -12.14 -5.23
CA VAL A 354 6.15 -13.19 -6.24
C VAL A 354 4.80 -13.87 -6.12
N SER A 355 4.09 -14.03 -7.24
CA SER A 355 2.79 -14.70 -7.31
C SER A 355 2.84 -15.93 -8.22
N ARG A 356 2.24 -17.03 -7.75
CA ARG A 356 2.05 -18.29 -8.51
C ARG A 356 0.76 -18.32 -9.33
N GLY A 357 -0.07 -17.29 -9.23
CA GLY A 357 -1.37 -17.20 -9.88
C GLY A 357 -1.53 -15.91 -10.68
N THR A 358 -2.74 -15.65 -11.16
CA THR A 358 -3.07 -14.34 -11.72
C THR A 358 -3.25 -13.33 -10.60
N VAL A 359 -2.84 -12.08 -10.84
CA VAL A 359 -2.94 -11.00 -9.86
C VAL A 359 -4.03 -10.02 -10.28
N ASP A 360 -5.03 -9.83 -9.42
CA ASP A 360 -6.09 -8.85 -9.57
C ASP A 360 -5.76 -7.64 -8.70
N VAL A 361 -5.55 -6.47 -9.30
CA VAL A 361 -5.25 -5.21 -8.59
C VAL A 361 -6.42 -4.25 -8.76
N ARG A 362 -6.95 -3.77 -7.64
CA ARG A 362 -7.97 -2.72 -7.58
C ARG A 362 -7.41 -1.48 -6.89
N ILE A 363 -7.45 -0.35 -7.59
CA ILE A 363 -6.99 0.94 -7.11
C ILE A 363 -8.21 1.85 -6.95
N THR A 364 -8.39 2.46 -5.78
CA THR A 364 -9.52 3.35 -5.49
C THR A 364 -9.00 4.73 -5.09
N GLY A 365 -9.42 5.76 -5.80
CA GLY A 365 -9.07 7.16 -5.52
C GLY A 365 -10.01 7.79 -4.49
N THR A 366 -9.74 9.05 -4.14
CA THR A 366 -10.59 9.82 -3.22
C THR A 366 -11.87 10.26 -3.91
N LYS A 367 -13.00 10.15 -3.21
CA LYS A 367 -14.28 10.73 -3.66
C LYS A 367 -14.12 12.23 -3.89
N GLY A 368 -14.55 12.70 -5.06
CA GLY A 368 -14.43 14.12 -5.46
C GLY A 368 -13.05 14.53 -6.01
N ALA A 369 -12.11 13.60 -6.15
CA ALA A 369 -10.84 13.81 -6.85
C ALA A 369 -10.73 12.89 -8.08
N ASP A 370 -9.97 13.33 -9.07
CA ASP A 370 -9.63 12.53 -10.24
C ASP A 370 -8.53 11.52 -9.90
N LEU A 371 -8.72 10.26 -10.31
CA LEU A 371 -7.70 9.21 -10.18
C LEU A 371 -6.81 9.15 -11.43
N TYR A 372 -5.50 9.19 -11.25
CA TYR A 372 -4.50 9.04 -12.31
C TYR A 372 -3.66 7.79 -12.08
N ILE A 373 -3.42 7.01 -13.15
CA ILE A 373 -2.66 5.75 -13.08
C ILE A 373 -1.62 5.68 -14.17
N ALA A 374 -0.44 5.19 -13.82
CA ALA A 374 0.64 4.80 -14.72
C ALA A 374 0.95 3.31 -14.53
N LEU A 375 1.18 2.60 -15.63
CA LEU A 375 1.52 1.18 -15.65
C LEU A 375 2.88 1.02 -16.32
N SER A 376 3.70 0.08 -15.86
CA SER A 376 4.86 -0.37 -16.64
C SER A 376 4.38 -1.23 -17.82
N GLU A 377 5.20 -1.30 -18.87
CA GLU A 377 5.10 -2.42 -19.80
C GLU A 377 5.46 -3.73 -19.08
N PRO A 378 4.90 -4.89 -19.49
CA PRO A 378 5.26 -6.18 -18.90
C PRO A 378 6.73 -6.50 -19.20
N VAL A 379 7.51 -6.78 -18.16
CA VAL A 379 8.93 -7.12 -18.29
C VAL A 379 9.10 -8.62 -18.16
N ASN A 380 9.45 -9.30 -19.24
CA ASN A 380 9.79 -10.72 -19.21
C ASN A 380 11.17 -10.88 -18.55
N LEU A 381 11.23 -11.73 -17.53
CA LEU A 381 12.46 -12.04 -16.81
C LEU A 381 13.07 -13.33 -17.35
N ASP A 382 14.39 -13.44 -17.32
CA ASP A 382 15.09 -14.67 -17.71
C ASP A 382 15.08 -15.69 -16.57
N GLU A 383 15.02 -16.98 -16.92
CA GLU A 383 14.83 -18.11 -15.99
C GLU A 383 16.08 -18.43 -15.13
N SER A 384 17.14 -17.65 -15.20
CA SER A 384 18.42 -17.97 -14.55
C SER A 384 18.39 -17.71 -13.04
N GLU A 385 18.09 -18.74 -12.26
CA GLU A 385 18.47 -18.95 -10.84
C GLU A 385 18.03 -17.94 -9.76
N TYR A 386 17.33 -16.85 -10.08
CA TYR A 386 17.04 -15.81 -9.09
C TYR A 386 15.72 -16.02 -8.32
N SER A 387 15.80 -15.89 -6.99
CA SER A 387 14.67 -15.48 -6.16
C SER A 387 14.44 -14.00 -6.39
N TYR A 388 13.23 -13.61 -6.79
CA TYR A 388 12.92 -12.20 -6.98
C TYR A 388 12.50 -11.57 -5.65
N THR A 389 13.20 -10.53 -5.25
CA THR A 389 12.86 -9.65 -4.14
C THR A 389 12.70 -8.22 -4.67
N PRO A 390 11.92 -7.36 -3.98
CA PRO A 390 11.79 -5.96 -4.37
C PRO A 390 13.12 -5.20 -4.48
N ASP A 391 14.16 -5.66 -3.77
CA ASP A 391 15.46 -4.99 -3.68
C ASP A 391 16.42 -5.32 -4.83
N ASN A 392 16.11 -6.30 -5.68
CA ASN A 392 16.96 -6.63 -6.83
C ASN A 392 17.13 -5.40 -7.76
N GLU A 393 18.36 -5.10 -8.16
CA GLU A 393 18.72 -3.97 -9.03
C GLU A 393 17.88 -3.90 -10.31
N ILE A 394 17.51 -5.05 -10.88
CA ILE A 394 16.68 -5.13 -12.09
C ILE A 394 15.30 -4.46 -11.96
N PHE A 395 14.80 -4.26 -10.73
CA PHE A 395 13.49 -3.67 -10.49
C PHE A 395 13.53 -2.18 -10.12
N LYS A 396 14.72 -1.64 -9.77
CA LYS A 396 14.85 -0.26 -9.27
C LYS A 396 14.52 0.80 -10.34
N ASP A 397 14.90 0.52 -11.58
CA ASP A 397 14.80 1.49 -12.68
C ASP A 397 13.72 1.14 -13.72
N ILE A 398 12.73 0.31 -13.37
CA ILE A 398 11.65 -0.03 -14.32
C ILE A 398 10.76 1.19 -14.58
N PRO A 399 10.71 1.70 -15.83
CA PRO A 399 9.96 2.90 -16.14
C PRO A 399 8.46 2.64 -16.08
N LEU A 400 7.74 3.57 -15.49
CA LEU A 400 6.30 3.69 -15.61
C LEU A 400 5.95 4.43 -16.91
N GLY A 401 4.84 4.05 -17.52
CA GLY A 401 4.24 4.82 -18.61
C GLY A 401 3.71 6.18 -18.14
N GLN A 402 3.09 6.93 -19.06
CA GLN A 402 2.44 8.19 -18.70
C GLN A 402 1.22 7.97 -17.81
N TYR A 403 1.05 8.85 -16.80
CA TYR A 403 -0.16 8.89 -15.99
C TYR A 403 -1.37 9.27 -16.83
N LYS A 404 -2.44 8.47 -16.74
CA LYS A 404 -3.70 8.70 -17.43
C LYS A 404 -4.84 8.80 -16.43
N LYS A 405 -5.74 9.76 -16.65
CA LYS A 405 -6.98 9.90 -15.87
C LYS A 405 -7.89 8.70 -16.09
N VAL A 406 -8.35 8.10 -15.01
CA VAL A 406 -9.32 7.00 -14.99
C VAL A 406 -10.74 7.56 -15.10
N LYS A 407 -11.63 6.83 -15.76
CA LYS A 407 -13.07 7.14 -15.74
C LYS A 407 -13.68 6.60 -14.45
N GLY A 408 -13.96 7.49 -13.50
CA GLY A 408 -14.56 7.16 -12.21
C GLY A 408 -13.54 7.05 -11.07
N GLU A 409 -14.01 6.58 -9.91
CA GLU A 409 -13.25 6.59 -8.65
C GLU A 409 -12.38 5.34 -8.45
N SER A 410 -12.45 4.35 -9.34
CA SER A 410 -11.66 3.12 -9.22
C SER A 410 -11.22 2.54 -10.56
N PHE A 411 -10.10 1.83 -10.52
CA PHE A 411 -9.51 1.10 -11.64
C PHE A 411 -9.21 -0.32 -11.22
N THR A 412 -9.48 -1.28 -12.09
CA THR A 412 -9.14 -2.68 -11.87
C THR A 412 -8.31 -3.18 -13.05
N ILE A 413 -7.24 -3.90 -12.75
CA ILE A 413 -6.42 -4.59 -13.73
C ILE A 413 -6.16 -6.02 -13.28
N LYS A 414 -6.16 -6.94 -14.25
CA LYS A 414 -5.80 -8.33 -14.06
C LYS A 414 -4.51 -8.63 -14.81
N TRP A 415 -3.50 -9.06 -14.08
CA TRP A 415 -2.20 -9.45 -14.62
C TRP A 415 -2.03 -10.96 -14.61
N SER A 416 -1.38 -11.47 -15.64
CA SER A 416 -1.13 -12.89 -15.84
C SER A 416 0.17 -13.09 -16.59
N GLN A 417 0.83 -14.22 -16.36
CA GLN A 417 1.98 -14.63 -17.15
C GLN A 417 1.54 -15.03 -18.56
N ASN A 418 2.06 -14.33 -19.58
CA ASN A 418 1.82 -14.63 -20.99
C ASN A 418 3.03 -15.33 -21.60
N GLY A 419 3.24 -16.60 -21.25
CA GLY A 419 4.39 -17.39 -21.71
C GLY A 419 4.92 -18.32 -20.64
N LEU A 420 6.17 -18.75 -20.79
CA LEU A 420 6.89 -19.58 -19.81
C LEU A 420 7.84 -18.76 -18.92
N LYS A 421 8.23 -17.57 -19.38
CA LYS A 421 9.09 -16.65 -18.63
C LYS A 421 8.30 -15.93 -17.53
N PRO A 422 8.84 -15.77 -16.32
CA PRO A 422 8.24 -14.90 -15.31
C PRO A 422 8.06 -13.48 -15.84
N VAL A 423 7.03 -12.78 -15.36
CA VAL A 423 6.71 -11.41 -15.83
C VAL A 423 6.57 -10.47 -14.64
N TYR A 424 7.30 -9.36 -14.69
CA TYR A 424 7.18 -8.27 -13.73
C TYR A 424 6.18 -7.21 -14.20
N TYR A 425 5.37 -6.73 -13.26
CA TYR A 425 4.43 -5.62 -13.43
C TYR A 425 4.61 -4.58 -12.33
N LYS A 426 4.49 -3.31 -12.69
CA LYS A 426 4.45 -2.18 -11.77
C LYS A 426 3.29 -1.25 -12.11
N VAL A 427 2.64 -0.71 -11.08
CA VAL A 427 1.63 0.33 -11.18
C VAL A 427 1.92 1.43 -10.19
N ALA A 428 1.66 2.68 -10.59
CA ALA A 428 1.60 3.81 -9.68
C ALA A 428 0.30 4.58 -9.87
N ALA A 429 -0.21 5.17 -8.80
CA ALA A 429 -1.44 5.95 -8.83
C ALA A 429 -1.41 7.14 -7.87
N TYR A 430 -2.07 8.24 -8.23
CA TYR A 430 -2.32 9.36 -7.33
C TYR A 430 -3.72 9.94 -7.57
N SER A 431 -4.26 10.62 -6.55
CA SER A 431 -5.52 11.38 -6.64
C SER A 431 -5.19 12.87 -6.88
N LYS A 432 -6.00 13.57 -7.67
CA LYS A 432 -5.81 15.00 -7.95
C LYS A 432 -7.13 15.77 -7.97
N THR A 433 -7.17 16.92 -7.31
CA THR A 433 -8.21 17.96 -7.44
C THR A 433 -7.75 19.04 -8.43
N GLU A 434 -8.52 20.11 -8.60
CA GLU A 434 -8.09 21.23 -9.47
C GLU A 434 -6.75 21.84 -9.00
N GLU A 435 -6.58 21.98 -7.68
CA GLU A 435 -5.46 22.69 -7.06
C GLU A 435 -4.36 21.76 -6.49
N ASN A 436 -4.72 20.57 -5.99
CA ASN A 436 -3.80 19.73 -5.22
C ASN A 436 -3.73 18.28 -5.72
N ALA A 437 -2.60 17.61 -5.48
CA ALA A 437 -2.41 16.19 -5.78
C ALA A 437 -1.87 15.43 -4.56
N SER A 438 -2.30 14.18 -4.39
CA SER A 438 -1.74 13.28 -3.38
C SER A 438 -0.33 12.85 -3.77
N SER A 439 0.45 12.37 -2.80
CA SER A 439 1.60 11.53 -3.09
C SER A 439 1.16 10.30 -3.91
N PRO A 440 2.03 9.78 -4.81
CA PRO A 440 1.75 8.55 -5.51
C PRO A 440 1.87 7.34 -4.56
N VAL A 441 1.05 6.32 -4.81
CA VAL A 441 1.21 4.98 -4.27
C VAL A 441 1.69 4.05 -5.37
N GLU A 442 2.59 3.12 -5.05
CA GLU A 442 3.10 2.12 -6.00
C GLU A 442 2.78 0.69 -5.56
N PHE A 443 2.61 -0.20 -6.52
CA PHE A 443 2.54 -1.64 -6.30
C PHE A 443 3.26 -2.36 -7.43
N ALA A 444 4.01 -3.41 -7.09
CA ALA A 444 4.74 -4.22 -8.05
C ALA A 444 4.65 -5.70 -7.69
N VAL A 445 4.72 -6.56 -8.71
CA VAL A 445 4.65 -8.01 -8.53
C VAL A 445 5.35 -8.74 -9.69
N VAL A 446 5.98 -9.86 -9.38
CA VAL A 446 6.44 -10.86 -10.35
C VAL A 446 5.43 -12.00 -10.39
N ILE A 447 4.99 -12.37 -11.59
CA ILE A 447 4.14 -13.54 -11.80
C ILE A 447 4.99 -14.66 -12.40
N ASP A 448 5.14 -15.75 -11.65
CA ASP A 448 5.86 -16.96 -12.04
C ASP A 448 5.03 -18.21 -11.69
N GLN A 449 4.34 -18.74 -12.70
CA GLN A 449 3.43 -19.88 -12.57
C GLN A 449 4.10 -21.21 -12.95
N SER A 450 5.37 -21.20 -13.36
CA SER A 450 6.02 -22.37 -13.99
C SER A 450 7.24 -22.86 -13.24
N ASN A 451 8.00 -22.01 -12.55
CA ASN A 451 9.27 -22.43 -11.95
C ASN A 451 9.14 -22.63 -10.43
N TYR A 452 9.46 -23.85 -9.99
CA TYR A 452 9.34 -24.28 -8.61
C TYR A 452 10.67 -24.88 -8.14
N TYR A 453 10.96 -24.72 -6.86
CA TYR A 453 12.18 -25.23 -6.24
C TYR A 453 11.82 -26.14 -5.07
N PHE A 454 12.59 -27.19 -4.90
CA PHE A 454 12.48 -28.13 -3.79
C PHE A 454 13.83 -28.31 -3.10
N ASP A 455 13.84 -28.20 -1.78
CA ASP A 455 14.96 -28.54 -0.92
C ASP A 455 14.41 -29.06 0.42
N ALA A 456 14.65 -30.33 0.73
CA ALA A 456 14.15 -30.96 1.95
C ALA A 456 14.79 -30.37 3.23
N GLU A 457 15.92 -29.67 3.11
CA GLU A 457 16.62 -29.06 4.24
C GLU A 457 16.21 -27.59 4.47
N ALA A 458 15.35 -27.02 3.62
CA ALA A 458 14.91 -25.64 3.74
C ALA A 458 13.87 -25.44 4.88
N ASP A 459 13.63 -24.17 5.21
CA ASP A 459 12.65 -23.80 6.21
C ASP A 459 11.22 -24.03 5.70
N SER A 460 10.54 -25.01 6.31
CA SER A 460 9.17 -25.38 5.96
C SER A 460 8.13 -24.32 6.30
N GLU A 461 8.40 -23.39 7.22
CA GLU A 461 7.44 -22.36 7.63
C GLU A 461 7.29 -21.26 6.58
N LEU A 462 8.31 -21.08 5.74
CA LEU A 462 8.36 -20.03 4.71
C LEU A 462 8.16 -20.56 3.28
N ALA A 463 8.05 -21.89 3.11
CA ALA A 463 8.07 -22.55 1.81
C ALA A 463 6.92 -22.12 0.86
N ASP A 464 7.26 -21.32 -0.14
CA ASP A 464 6.38 -20.82 -1.20
C ASP A 464 6.77 -21.34 -2.62
N GLY A 465 7.81 -22.16 -2.67
CA GLY A 465 8.33 -22.81 -3.87
C GLY A 465 9.26 -21.92 -4.70
N THR A 466 9.61 -20.72 -4.22
CA THR A 466 10.68 -19.88 -4.80
C THR A 466 12.06 -20.46 -4.47
N SER A 467 13.13 -20.00 -5.12
CA SER A 467 14.48 -20.49 -4.79
C SER A 467 14.96 -20.06 -3.41
N SER A 468 14.48 -18.94 -2.87
CA SER A 468 14.75 -18.49 -1.51
C SER A 468 13.95 -19.24 -0.45
N HIS A 469 12.73 -19.69 -0.80
CA HIS A 469 11.88 -20.48 0.08
C HIS A 469 11.33 -21.70 -0.66
N PRO A 470 12.20 -22.67 -1.00
CA PRO A 470 11.79 -23.84 -1.77
C PRO A 470 10.79 -24.70 -1.00
N PHE A 471 10.02 -25.49 -1.72
CA PHE A 471 9.17 -26.50 -1.12
C PHE A 471 10.00 -27.55 -0.38
N THR A 472 9.46 -28.05 0.72
CA THR A 472 10.07 -29.12 1.53
C THR A 472 9.28 -30.43 1.43
N ASP A 473 8.06 -30.38 0.89
CA ASP A 473 7.19 -31.54 0.65
C ASP A 473 6.58 -31.49 -0.77
N PHE A 474 6.62 -32.61 -1.48
CA PHE A 474 6.03 -32.74 -2.82
C PHE A 474 4.53 -32.41 -2.86
N LYS A 475 3.81 -32.59 -1.74
CA LYS A 475 2.39 -32.22 -1.61
C LYS A 475 2.14 -30.74 -1.94
N GLN A 476 3.11 -29.85 -1.70
CA GLN A 476 2.98 -28.42 -1.98
C GLN A 476 2.82 -28.14 -3.49
N LEU A 477 3.21 -29.06 -4.37
CA LEU A 477 3.03 -28.96 -5.82
C LEU A 477 1.65 -29.39 -6.33
N THR A 478 0.76 -29.92 -5.48
CA THR A 478 -0.50 -30.56 -5.93
C THR A 478 -1.35 -29.64 -6.83
N ASP A 479 -1.53 -28.39 -6.41
CA ASP A 479 -2.30 -27.41 -7.18
C ASP A 479 -1.58 -27.04 -8.49
N ALA A 480 -0.24 -26.90 -8.44
CA ALA A 480 0.55 -26.60 -9.62
C ALA A 480 0.45 -27.71 -10.68
N LEU A 481 0.63 -28.97 -10.29
CA LEU A 481 0.60 -30.15 -11.16
C LEU A 481 -0.74 -30.37 -11.86
N THR A 482 -1.83 -29.80 -11.34
CA THR A 482 -3.19 -30.01 -11.85
C THR A 482 -3.79 -28.77 -12.52
N ARG A 483 -3.37 -27.56 -12.15
CA ARG A 483 -3.94 -26.30 -12.66
C ARG A 483 -3.03 -25.57 -13.64
N GLN A 484 -1.72 -25.77 -13.54
CA GLN A 484 -0.77 -25.06 -14.40
C GLN A 484 -0.57 -25.79 -15.71
N ARG A 485 -0.17 -25.03 -16.73
CA ARG A 485 0.17 -25.59 -18.05
C ARG A 485 1.52 -26.30 -18.01
N VAL A 486 2.50 -25.71 -17.33
CA VAL A 486 3.88 -26.19 -17.22
C VAL A 486 4.33 -26.07 -15.78
N VAL A 487 5.02 -27.09 -15.29
CA VAL A 487 5.69 -27.13 -13.99
C VAL A 487 7.12 -27.58 -14.24
N LYS A 488 8.08 -26.70 -13.96
CA LYS A 488 9.51 -27.00 -13.91
C LYS A 488 9.91 -27.04 -12.45
N LEU A 489 10.39 -28.19 -11.99
CA LEU A 489 10.79 -28.39 -10.61
C LEU A 489 12.31 -28.62 -10.53
N CYS A 490 13.00 -27.63 -9.99
CA CYS A 490 14.40 -27.74 -9.60
C CYS A 490 14.48 -28.48 -8.26
N VAL A 491 15.08 -29.67 -8.26
CA VAL A 491 15.18 -30.51 -7.06
C VAL A 491 16.61 -30.50 -6.54
N LYS A 492 16.75 -30.21 -5.25
CA LYS A 492 17.98 -30.38 -4.48
C LYS A 492 17.72 -31.39 -3.35
N GLY A 493 18.59 -32.39 -3.24
CA GLY A 493 18.46 -33.46 -2.25
C GLY A 493 17.34 -34.46 -2.53
N GLU A 494 16.86 -35.08 -1.45
CA GLU A 494 15.91 -36.20 -1.51
C GLU A 494 14.46 -35.77 -1.27
N MET A 495 13.63 -36.00 -2.28
CA MET A 495 12.22 -35.69 -2.29
C MET A 495 11.37 -36.94 -2.08
N GLN A 496 10.55 -36.93 -1.03
CA GLN A 496 9.66 -38.05 -0.71
C GLN A 496 8.31 -37.90 -1.41
N ILE A 497 7.86 -38.96 -2.08
CA ILE A 497 6.56 -39.06 -2.76
C ILE A 497 5.81 -40.23 -2.12
N ASN A 498 5.04 -39.94 -1.08
CA ASN A 498 4.45 -40.98 -0.21
C ASN A 498 3.02 -41.40 -0.58
N GLN A 499 2.40 -40.70 -1.53
CA GLN A 499 1.05 -40.96 -2.00
C GLN A 499 0.96 -40.79 -3.53
N PRO A 500 -0.14 -41.23 -4.17
CA PRO A 500 -0.34 -40.99 -5.59
C PRO A 500 -0.65 -39.52 -5.88
N TYR A 501 -0.03 -38.97 -6.92
CA TYR A 501 -0.31 -37.63 -7.44
C TYR A 501 -0.76 -37.69 -8.89
N ASN A 502 -1.78 -36.90 -9.22
CA ASN A 502 -2.21 -36.69 -10.59
C ASN A 502 -1.45 -35.51 -11.19
N VAL A 503 -0.93 -35.71 -12.40
CA VAL A 503 -0.19 -34.68 -13.13
C VAL A 503 -0.88 -34.47 -14.48
N SER A 504 -1.43 -33.27 -14.65
CA SER A 504 -2.06 -32.80 -15.89
C SER A 504 -1.25 -31.67 -16.53
N ALA A 505 -0.29 -31.09 -15.80
CA ALA A 505 0.69 -30.15 -16.33
C ALA A 505 1.77 -30.88 -17.14
N ASN A 506 2.39 -30.18 -18.09
CA ASN A 506 3.68 -30.60 -18.62
C ASN A 506 4.71 -30.44 -17.52
N PHE A 507 5.29 -31.55 -17.07
CA PHE A 507 6.09 -31.60 -15.86
C PHE A 507 7.54 -31.94 -16.19
N GLU A 508 8.46 -31.09 -15.74
CA GLU A 508 9.89 -31.27 -15.90
C GLU A 508 10.55 -31.29 -14.52
N ILE A 509 11.42 -32.27 -14.28
CA ILE A 509 12.27 -32.33 -13.09
C ILE A 509 13.71 -32.10 -13.51
N ILE A 510 14.30 -31.07 -12.91
CA ILE A 510 15.67 -30.61 -13.17
C ILE A 510 16.52 -30.90 -11.93
N ASN A 511 17.65 -31.58 -12.13
CA ASN A 511 18.61 -31.78 -11.06
C ASN A 511 19.36 -30.48 -10.77
N SER A 512 19.16 -29.93 -9.58
CA SER A 512 19.79 -28.69 -9.10
C SER A 512 20.70 -28.90 -7.89
N GLY A 513 20.98 -30.15 -7.51
CA GLY A 513 21.82 -30.46 -6.35
C GLY A 513 21.53 -31.85 -5.79
N ASP A 514 21.83 -32.89 -6.56
CA ASP A 514 21.58 -34.30 -6.19
C ASP A 514 20.08 -34.64 -6.06
N ALA A 515 19.32 -34.44 -7.15
CA ALA A 515 17.92 -34.80 -7.21
C ALA A 515 17.67 -36.31 -7.03
N ARG A 516 17.14 -36.68 -5.87
CA ARG A 516 16.75 -38.04 -5.50
C ARG A 516 15.24 -38.10 -5.26
N LEU A 517 14.53 -38.94 -6.00
CA LEU A 517 13.10 -39.18 -5.81
C LEU A 517 12.92 -40.50 -5.06
N SER A 518 12.35 -40.43 -3.85
CA SER A 518 12.03 -41.59 -3.02
C SER A 518 10.52 -41.78 -3.00
N PHE A 519 10.05 -42.88 -3.57
CA PHE A 519 8.64 -43.23 -3.57
C PHE A 519 8.31 -44.10 -2.36
N GLY A 520 7.41 -43.65 -1.50
CA GLY A 520 6.88 -44.49 -0.43
C GLY A 520 6.06 -45.68 -0.99
N PRO A 521 5.59 -46.60 -0.14
CA PRO A 521 4.86 -47.80 -0.59
C PRO A 521 3.57 -47.53 -1.39
N ASN A 522 3.00 -46.33 -1.26
CA ASN A 522 1.85 -45.85 -2.02
C ASN A 522 2.21 -44.71 -2.99
N GLY A 523 3.47 -44.32 -3.06
CA GLY A 523 3.95 -43.26 -3.94
C GLY A 523 3.75 -43.60 -5.39
N SER A 524 3.21 -42.66 -6.17
CA SER A 524 3.04 -42.84 -7.61
C SER A 524 2.84 -41.50 -8.30
N LEU A 525 3.37 -41.35 -9.51
CA LEU A 525 3.03 -40.24 -10.40
C LEU A 525 2.13 -40.74 -11.54
N SER A 526 0.89 -40.25 -11.58
CA SER A 526 -0.08 -40.53 -12.63
C SER A 526 -0.15 -39.36 -13.61
N ILE A 527 0.60 -39.48 -14.72
CA ILE A 527 0.71 -38.47 -15.77
C ILE A 527 -0.39 -38.68 -16.81
N LYS A 528 -1.24 -37.68 -17.03
CA LYS A 528 -2.39 -37.78 -17.93
C LYS A 528 -2.44 -36.64 -18.94
N ALA A 529 -2.48 -36.99 -20.23
CA ALA A 529 -2.60 -36.04 -21.34
C ALA A 529 -1.53 -34.93 -21.31
N SER A 530 -0.34 -35.22 -20.80
CA SER A 530 0.75 -34.26 -20.64
C SER A 530 2.13 -34.89 -20.85
N THR A 531 3.18 -34.07 -20.81
CA THR A 531 4.57 -34.55 -20.85
C THR A 531 5.14 -34.69 -19.43
N PHE A 532 5.99 -35.69 -19.23
CA PHE A 532 6.84 -35.81 -18.06
C PHE A 532 8.29 -36.01 -18.50
N GLU A 533 9.14 -35.06 -18.14
CA GLU A 533 10.56 -35.03 -18.48
C GLU A 533 11.39 -35.10 -17.20
N ILE A 534 12.35 -36.03 -17.17
CA ILE A 534 13.22 -36.24 -16.03
C ILE A 534 14.62 -36.62 -16.52
N SER A 535 15.62 -35.86 -16.11
CA SER A 535 17.02 -36.15 -16.45
C SER A 535 17.93 -36.04 -15.23
N ASP A 536 19.02 -36.80 -15.25
CA ASP A 536 20.10 -36.69 -14.26
C ASP A 536 19.65 -36.97 -12.82
N CYS A 537 18.59 -37.77 -12.66
CA CYS A 537 17.95 -38.05 -11.37
C CYS A 537 18.19 -39.48 -10.89
N ARG A 538 18.13 -39.66 -9.56
CA ARG A 538 18.08 -40.98 -8.93
C ARG A 538 16.66 -41.24 -8.45
N ILE A 539 16.11 -42.40 -8.80
CA ILE A 539 14.74 -42.78 -8.46
C ILE A 539 14.79 -44.10 -7.69
N HIS A 540 14.15 -44.14 -6.53
CA HIS A 540 13.98 -45.37 -5.80
C HIS A 540 12.64 -45.41 -5.09
N ASN A 541 12.27 -46.58 -4.57
CA ASN A 541 11.07 -46.70 -3.75
C ASN A 541 11.30 -47.59 -2.53
N LEU A 542 10.46 -47.40 -1.51
CA LEU A 542 10.47 -48.18 -0.29
C LEU A 542 9.41 -49.28 -0.37
N ALA A 543 9.84 -50.53 -0.28
CA ALA A 543 8.94 -51.68 -0.23
C ALA A 543 8.26 -51.80 1.14
N ASP A 544 6.97 -52.17 1.15
CA ASP A 544 6.23 -52.53 2.36
C ASP A 544 5.85 -54.01 2.30
N ILE A 545 6.48 -54.82 3.17
CA ILE A 545 6.30 -56.27 3.26
C ILE A 545 4.85 -56.67 3.57
N ASN A 546 4.05 -55.78 4.16
CA ASN A 546 2.66 -56.05 4.51
C ASN A 546 1.70 -55.83 3.33
N LYS A 547 2.15 -55.15 2.26
CA LYS A 547 1.33 -54.88 1.08
C LYS A 547 1.66 -55.84 -0.04
N LYS A 548 0.62 -56.37 -0.70
CA LYS A 548 0.76 -57.02 -2.01
C LYS A 548 0.78 -55.92 -3.07
N SER A 549 1.88 -55.16 -3.15
CA SER A 549 1.97 -53.99 -4.03
C SER A 549 1.82 -54.39 -5.51
N ILE A 550 1.17 -53.53 -6.29
CA ILE A 550 1.24 -53.45 -7.77
C ILE A 550 1.28 -51.97 -8.20
N VAL A 551 1.44 -51.04 -7.25
CA VAL A 551 1.35 -49.60 -7.52
C VAL A 551 2.54 -49.21 -8.40
N PRO A 552 2.31 -48.72 -9.63
CA PRO A 552 3.42 -48.32 -10.48
C PRO A 552 4.06 -47.05 -9.94
N ILE A 553 5.39 -46.93 -10.06
CA ILE A 553 6.10 -45.70 -9.71
C ILE A 553 5.65 -44.58 -10.65
N ILE A 554 5.60 -44.87 -11.95
CA ILE A 554 5.12 -43.95 -12.99
C ILE A 554 3.97 -44.61 -13.75
N LYS A 555 2.84 -43.91 -13.84
CA LYS A 555 1.69 -44.29 -14.65
C LYS A 555 1.45 -43.26 -15.74
N LEU A 556 1.29 -43.71 -16.99
CA LEU A 556 1.12 -42.87 -18.17
C LEU A 556 -0.21 -43.16 -18.88
N GLU A 557 -1.04 -42.14 -19.09
CA GLU A 557 -2.30 -42.24 -19.85
C GLU A 557 -2.39 -41.12 -20.89
N ASN A 558 -2.26 -41.46 -22.18
CA ASN A 558 -2.21 -40.47 -23.27
C ASN A 558 -1.07 -39.44 -23.11
N SER A 559 0.07 -39.88 -22.57
CA SER A 559 1.15 -39.01 -22.09
C SER A 559 2.48 -39.32 -22.76
N VAL A 560 3.45 -38.43 -22.59
CA VAL A 560 4.84 -38.61 -23.05
C VAL A 560 5.75 -38.68 -21.83
N LEU A 561 6.60 -39.70 -21.75
CA LEU A 561 7.71 -39.78 -20.81
C LEU A 561 9.03 -39.66 -21.57
N THR A 562 9.87 -38.71 -21.17
CA THR A 562 11.27 -38.63 -21.58
C THR A 562 12.15 -38.76 -20.35
N MET A 563 13.02 -39.76 -20.36
CA MET A 563 13.92 -40.08 -19.26
C MET A 563 15.34 -40.27 -19.78
N SER A 564 16.29 -39.51 -19.26
CA SER A 564 17.68 -39.58 -19.71
C SER A 564 18.70 -39.50 -18.58
N ASN A 565 19.76 -40.29 -18.64
CA ASN A 565 20.85 -40.27 -17.65
C ASN A 565 20.35 -40.47 -16.20
N CYS A 566 19.35 -41.34 -16.01
CA CYS A 566 18.78 -41.62 -14.69
C CYS A 566 19.35 -42.91 -14.10
N VAL A 567 19.30 -43.01 -12.76
CA VAL A 567 19.58 -44.25 -12.02
C VAL A 567 18.32 -44.68 -11.26
N ILE A 568 17.84 -45.90 -11.49
CA ILE A 568 16.60 -46.40 -10.89
C ILE A 568 16.89 -47.66 -10.06
N GLY A 569 16.50 -47.64 -8.78
CA GLY A 569 16.50 -48.80 -7.91
C GLY A 569 15.10 -49.04 -7.35
N ALA A 570 14.35 -49.96 -7.94
CA ALA A 570 12.97 -50.24 -7.55
C ALA A 570 12.84 -51.55 -6.77
N GLU A 571 12.20 -51.51 -5.61
CA GLU A 571 12.00 -52.65 -4.71
C GLU A 571 10.51 -52.85 -4.43
N PHE A 572 9.99 -54.03 -4.74
CA PHE A 572 8.59 -54.38 -4.48
C PHE A 572 8.50 -55.62 -3.58
N SER A 573 7.65 -55.55 -2.56
CA SER A 573 7.49 -56.63 -1.58
C SER A 573 6.99 -57.96 -2.16
N ARG A 574 6.17 -57.92 -3.23
CA ARG A 574 5.64 -59.13 -3.86
C ARG A 574 5.53 -59.04 -5.37
N ASN A 575 4.73 -58.12 -5.87
CA ASN A 575 4.59 -57.86 -7.29
C ASN A 575 4.97 -56.39 -7.57
N GLY A 576 5.43 -56.08 -8.77
CA GLY A 576 5.80 -54.71 -9.10
C GLY A 576 5.72 -54.40 -10.58
N THR A 577 5.52 -53.12 -10.86
CA THR A 577 5.70 -52.54 -12.19
C THR A 577 6.32 -51.17 -12.02
N VAL A 578 7.42 -50.86 -12.70
CA VAL A 578 8.05 -49.53 -12.55
C VAL A 578 7.29 -48.49 -13.37
N ILE A 579 7.07 -48.78 -14.66
CA ILE A 579 6.35 -47.92 -15.59
C ILE A 579 5.13 -48.67 -16.14
N ASP A 580 3.93 -48.15 -15.88
CA ASP A 580 2.68 -48.63 -16.47
C ASP A 580 2.14 -47.60 -17.46
N ALA A 581 1.86 -48.01 -18.70
CA ALA A 581 1.61 -47.08 -19.79
C ALA A 581 0.48 -47.51 -20.72
N ASN A 582 -0.44 -46.59 -20.99
CA ASN A 582 -1.56 -46.77 -21.92
C ASN A 582 -1.61 -45.61 -22.92
N ASN A 583 -1.54 -45.95 -24.21
CA ASN A 583 -1.53 -45.01 -25.33
C ASN A 583 -0.49 -43.89 -25.13
N ALA A 584 0.73 -44.26 -24.73
CA ALA A 584 1.78 -43.33 -24.34
C ALA A 584 2.98 -43.37 -25.31
N ILE A 585 3.84 -42.36 -25.20
CA ILE A 585 5.18 -42.35 -25.81
C ILE A 585 6.21 -42.41 -24.68
N ILE A 586 7.14 -43.36 -24.75
CA ILE A 586 8.19 -43.54 -23.74
C ILE A 586 9.55 -43.48 -24.44
N ASN A 587 10.39 -42.54 -24.02
CA ASN A 587 11.77 -42.40 -24.45
C ASN A 587 12.69 -42.57 -23.25
N ILE A 588 13.53 -43.60 -23.27
CA ILE A 588 14.53 -43.86 -22.22
C ILE A 588 15.91 -43.89 -22.88
N SER A 589 16.85 -43.09 -22.37
CA SER A 589 18.23 -43.15 -22.83
C SER A 589 19.27 -43.04 -21.72
N ASP A 590 20.39 -43.72 -21.90
CA ASP A 590 21.56 -43.57 -21.03
C ASP A 590 21.23 -43.85 -19.54
N THR A 591 20.22 -44.69 -19.29
CA THR A 591 19.67 -44.96 -17.96
C THR A 591 20.14 -46.31 -17.43
N ILE A 592 20.45 -46.37 -16.14
CA ILE A 592 20.76 -47.61 -15.41
C ILE A 592 19.62 -47.91 -14.46
N ALA A 593 19.05 -49.11 -14.52
CA ALA A 593 17.90 -49.45 -13.72
C ALA A 593 17.94 -50.90 -13.21
N SER A 594 17.52 -51.09 -11.96
CA SER A 594 17.27 -52.41 -11.36
C SER A 594 15.90 -52.42 -10.71
N ALA A 595 15.11 -53.45 -10.95
CA ALA A 595 13.81 -53.66 -10.31
C ALA A 595 13.70 -55.07 -9.72
N ASN A 596 13.36 -55.15 -8.44
CA ASN A 596 13.32 -56.40 -7.68
C ASN A 596 11.91 -56.64 -7.11
N ALA A 597 11.45 -57.90 -7.14
CA ALA A 597 10.25 -58.34 -6.45
C ALA A 597 10.35 -59.83 -6.06
N VAL A 598 9.46 -60.31 -5.19
CA VAL A 598 9.44 -61.74 -4.81
C VAL A 598 8.80 -62.61 -5.90
N SER A 599 7.61 -62.23 -6.40
CA SER A 599 6.77 -63.10 -7.24
C SER A 599 6.74 -62.66 -8.70
N TYR A 600 6.46 -61.39 -8.97
CA TYR A 600 6.37 -60.88 -10.33
C TYR A 600 6.94 -59.47 -10.44
N ILE A 601 7.75 -59.21 -11.46
CA ILE A 601 8.21 -57.85 -11.77
C ILE A 601 8.14 -57.59 -13.27
N SER A 602 7.66 -56.39 -13.63
CA SER A 602 7.84 -55.81 -14.95
C SER A 602 8.55 -54.47 -14.84
N PHE A 603 9.57 -54.19 -15.66
CA PHE A 603 10.11 -52.83 -15.70
C PHE A 603 9.14 -51.90 -16.44
N ILE A 604 8.69 -52.28 -17.65
CA ILE A 604 7.69 -51.54 -18.42
C ILE A 604 6.52 -52.45 -18.78
N SER A 605 5.31 -52.03 -18.42
CA SER A 605 4.03 -52.58 -18.90
C SER A 605 3.39 -51.55 -19.84
N ALA A 606 3.16 -51.91 -21.10
CA ALA A 606 2.71 -50.97 -22.13
C ALA A 606 1.54 -51.51 -22.96
N VAL A 607 0.50 -50.69 -23.14
CA VAL A 607 -0.65 -50.98 -24.00
C VAL A 607 -0.81 -49.89 -25.06
N LYS A 608 -0.76 -50.25 -26.34
CA LYS A 608 -0.90 -49.35 -27.50
C LYS A 608 0.09 -48.17 -27.46
N SER A 609 1.28 -48.38 -26.91
CA SER A 609 2.28 -47.33 -26.71
C SER A 609 3.43 -47.40 -27.71
N ARG A 610 4.16 -46.31 -27.89
CA ARG A 610 5.43 -46.28 -28.61
C ARG A 610 6.57 -46.15 -27.62
N MET A 611 7.58 -47.02 -27.73
CA MET A 611 8.73 -47.04 -26.84
C MET A 611 10.01 -46.94 -27.65
N SER A 612 10.93 -46.11 -27.18
CA SER A 612 12.30 -45.99 -27.68
C SER A 612 13.27 -46.08 -26.50
N ILE A 613 14.08 -47.13 -26.46
CA ILE A 613 15.05 -47.37 -25.38
C ILE A 613 16.44 -47.48 -26.00
N ARG A 614 17.38 -46.63 -25.57
CA ARG A 614 18.74 -46.60 -26.15
C ARG A 614 19.83 -46.50 -25.09
N ASN A 615 20.99 -47.11 -25.35
CA ASN A 615 22.18 -46.98 -24.50
C ASN A 615 21.92 -47.22 -22.99
N SER A 616 20.94 -48.06 -22.65
CA SER A 616 20.49 -48.23 -21.26
C SER A 616 20.80 -49.63 -20.75
N SER A 617 21.02 -49.76 -19.45
CA SER A 617 21.20 -51.04 -18.77
C SER A 617 20.07 -51.25 -17.78
N ILE A 618 19.18 -52.22 -18.04
CA ILE A 618 18.06 -52.48 -17.14
C ILE A 618 17.96 -53.97 -16.76
N SER A 619 17.86 -54.21 -15.46
CA SER A 619 17.74 -55.54 -14.87
C SER A 619 16.45 -55.71 -14.08
N THR A 620 15.84 -56.89 -14.18
CA THR A 620 14.67 -57.27 -13.38
C THR A 620 14.89 -58.59 -12.67
N ASN A 621 14.48 -58.68 -11.40
CA ASN A 621 14.72 -59.85 -10.55
C ASN A 621 13.45 -60.26 -9.77
N ALA A 622 12.91 -61.45 -10.03
CA ALA A 622 11.79 -62.06 -9.30
C ALA A 622 11.57 -63.53 -9.71
N GLU A 623 10.69 -64.28 -9.03
CA GLU A 623 10.31 -65.63 -9.48
C GLU A 623 9.80 -65.64 -10.94
N THR A 624 9.03 -64.62 -11.34
CA THR A 624 8.69 -64.33 -12.75
C THR A 624 9.08 -62.89 -13.08
N CYS A 625 10.00 -62.68 -14.00
CA CYS A 625 10.51 -61.33 -14.32
C CYS A 625 10.49 -61.02 -15.82
N VAL A 626 10.07 -59.80 -16.15
CA VAL A 626 10.01 -59.30 -17.53
C VAL A 626 10.59 -57.89 -17.58
N VAL A 627 11.46 -57.58 -18.55
CA VAL A 627 11.89 -56.19 -18.72
C VAL A 627 10.79 -55.38 -19.42
N ILE A 628 10.28 -55.86 -20.55
CA ILE A 628 9.26 -55.15 -21.35
C ILE A 628 8.07 -56.08 -21.62
N SER A 629 6.88 -55.75 -21.11
CA SER A 629 5.63 -56.40 -21.50
C SER A 629 4.79 -55.42 -22.31
N ALA A 630 4.50 -55.73 -23.56
CA ALA A 630 3.88 -54.80 -24.50
C ALA A 630 2.73 -55.43 -25.31
N ASN A 631 1.59 -54.75 -25.35
CA ASN A 631 0.39 -55.15 -26.07
C ASN A 631 -0.05 -54.04 -27.04
N GLY A 632 0.24 -54.24 -28.34
CA GLY A 632 0.04 -53.25 -29.39
C GLY A 632 1.09 -52.13 -29.38
N GLY A 633 1.23 -51.43 -30.50
CA GLY A 633 2.13 -50.28 -30.64
C GLY A 633 3.52 -50.62 -31.22
N ASN A 634 4.54 -49.85 -30.83
CA ASN A 634 5.88 -49.92 -31.39
C ASN A 634 6.95 -50.00 -30.30
N LEU A 635 7.99 -50.81 -30.52
CA LEU A 635 9.17 -50.87 -29.68
C LEU A 635 10.43 -50.71 -30.53
N THR A 636 11.26 -49.73 -30.21
CA THR A 636 12.63 -49.62 -30.72
C THR A 636 13.59 -49.74 -29.55
N ALA A 637 14.47 -50.73 -29.57
CA ALA A 637 15.53 -50.85 -28.58
C ALA A 637 16.88 -50.99 -29.28
N GLN A 638 17.82 -50.09 -28.95
CA GLN A 638 19.15 -50.08 -29.56
C GLN A 638 20.27 -49.94 -28.52
N LYS A 639 21.31 -50.79 -28.62
CA LYS A 639 22.52 -50.70 -27.78
C LYS A 639 22.22 -50.76 -26.27
N ASN A 640 21.29 -51.63 -25.87
CA ASN A 640 20.94 -51.81 -24.45
C ASN A 640 21.49 -53.09 -23.86
N ASP A 641 21.72 -53.10 -22.55
CA ASP A 641 21.98 -54.27 -21.73
C ASP A 641 20.70 -54.62 -20.96
N PHE A 642 20.01 -55.70 -21.33
CA PHE A 642 18.81 -56.16 -20.61
C PHE A 642 19.09 -57.47 -19.88
N THR A 643 18.77 -57.52 -18.59
CA THR A 643 19.05 -58.68 -17.73
C THR A 643 17.81 -59.14 -16.97
N VAL A 644 17.56 -60.45 -16.95
CA VAL A 644 16.55 -61.09 -16.10
C VAL A 644 17.19 -62.08 -15.13
N ILE A 645 16.80 -62.04 -13.86
CA ILE A 645 17.31 -62.92 -12.79
C ILE A 645 16.11 -63.53 -12.07
N GLY A 646 16.07 -64.84 -11.86
CA GLY A 646 14.94 -65.44 -11.14
C GLY A 646 14.59 -66.88 -11.46
N GLY A 647 13.34 -67.26 -11.19
CA GLY A 647 12.79 -68.56 -11.54
C GLY A 647 12.62 -68.69 -13.05
N SER A 648 11.77 -67.83 -13.61
CA SER A 648 11.51 -67.71 -15.04
C SER A 648 11.51 -66.24 -15.47
N GLY A 649 11.87 -65.95 -16.72
CA GLY A 649 11.83 -64.57 -17.19
C GLY A 649 12.12 -64.39 -18.67
N ARG A 650 11.81 -63.19 -19.16
CA ARG A 650 12.00 -62.77 -20.56
C ARG A 650 12.45 -61.32 -20.63
N ILE A 651 13.27 -60.99 -21.61
CA ILE A 651 13.56 -59.58 -21.92
C ILE A 651 12.30 -58.89 -22.41
N ALA A 652 11.58 -59.48 -23.37
CA ALA A 652 10.38 -58.86 -23.91
C ALA A 652 9.24 -59.85 -24.17
N GLU A 653 8.02 -59.43 -23.85
CA GLU A 653 6.78 -60.11 -24.21
C GLU A 653 5.94 -59.21 -25.11
N LEU A 654 5.76 -59.64 -26.36
CA LEU A 654 5.23 -58.79 -27.41
C LEU A 654 3.94 -59.38 -28.00
N PHE A 655 2.83 -58.68 -27.79
CA PHE A 655 1.50 -59.06 -28.28
C PHE A 655 0.98 -58.03 -29.30
N GLY A 656 1.00 -58.33 -30.59
CA GLY A 656 0.58 -57.38 -31.64
C GLY A 656 1.47 -56.14 -31.77
N VAL A 657 2.75 -56.22 -31.38
CA VAL A 657 3.70 -55.10 -31.39
C VAL A 657 4.58 -55.16 -32.64
N THR A 658 4.91 -54.00 -33.23
CA THR A 658 5.99 -53.90 -34.22
C THR A 658 7.28 -53.49 -33.51
N ALA A 659 8.23 -54.41 -33.40
CA ALA A 659 9.47 -54.26 -32.65
C ALA A 659 10.71 -54.29 -33.56
N ASN A 660 11.65 -53.38 -33.30
CA ASN A 660 12.98 -53.33 -33.90
C ASN A 660 14.02 -53.33 -32.77
N LEU A 661 14.80 -54.39 -32.68
CA LEU A 661 15.82 -54.60 -31.64
C LEU A 661 17.19 -54.74 -32.30
N LYS A 662 18.06 -53.75 -32.09
CA LYS A 662 19.39 -53.68 -32.73
C LYS A 662 20.53 -53.56 -31.73
N GLU A 663 21.58 -54.36 -31.89
CA GLU A 663 22.83 -54.24 -31.12
C GLU A 663 22.62 -54.32 -29.59
N ASN A 664 21.62 -55.07 -29.12
CA ASN A 664 21.36 -55.24 -27.69
C ASN A 664 22.04 -56.50 -27.13
N ILE A 665 22.25 -56.51 -25.82
CA ILE A 665 22.77 -57.64 -25.05
C ILE A 665 21.67 -58.15 -24.13
N PHE A 666 21.24 -59.40 -24.33
CA PHE A 666 20.21 -60.07 -23.54
C PHE A 666 20.85 -61.09 -22.60
N LYS A 667 20.69 -60.91 -21.29
CA LYS A 667 21.29 -61.76 -20.25
C LYS A 667 20.20 -62.38 -19.38
N ALA A 668 20.39 -63.64 -19.02
CA ALA A 668 19.53 -64.37 -18.10
C ALA A 668 20.33 -65.13 -17.04
N GLN A 669 19.82 -65.14 -15.82
CA GLN A 669 20.22 -66.03 -14.73
C GLN A 669 18.96 -66.69 -14.17
N LEU A 670 18.51 -67.76 -14.83
CA LEU A 670 17.24 -68.43 -14.54
C LEU A 670 17.45 -69.79 -13.86
N THR A 671 16.67 -70.10 -12.83
CA THR A 671 16.74 -71.37 -12.09
C THR A 671 15.80 -72.44 -12.64
N ASN A 672 14.65 -72.06 -13.23
CA ASN A 672 13.73 -73.00 -13.88
C ASN A 672 14.11 -73.21 -15.36
N THR A 673 14.82 -74.31 -15.64
CA THR A 673 15.36 -74.68 -16.97
C THR A 673 14.49 -75.67 -17.75
N THR A 674 13.25 -75.90 -17.31
CA THR A 674 12.37 -76.97 -17.84
C THR A 674 11.77 -76.68 -19.22
N SER A 675 12.00 -75.50 -19.80
CA SER A 675 11.61 -75.16 -21.18
C SER A 675 12.68 -74.30 -21.87
N LYS A 676 12.77 -74.36 -23.21
CA LYS A 676 13.60 -73.46 -24.03
C LYS A 676 13.16 -72.01 -23.79
N ASN A 677 13.78 -71.32 -22.84
CA ASN A 677 13.45 -69.94 -22.52
C ASN A 677 14.01 -69.07 -23.64
N GLN A 678 13.14 -68.39 -24.39
CA GLN A 678 13.59 -67.41 -25.37
C GLN A 678 13.63 -66.02 -24.73
N PRO A 679 14.63 -65.19 -25.05
CA PRO A 679 14.72 -63.84 -24.51
C PRO A 679 13.51 -62.99 -24.89
N ILE A 680 12.91 -63.26 -26.05
CA ILE A 680 11.76 -62.52 -26.58
C ILE A 680 10.65 -63.50 -26.89
N TYR A 681 9.45 -63.24 -26.37
CA TYR A 681 8.23 -63.90 -26.78
C TYR A 681 7.44 -63.02 -27.74
N THR A 682 6.97 -63.60 -28.84
CA THR A 682 6.07 -62.94 -29.79
C THR A 682 4.85 -63.81 -30.06
N ASN A 683 3.66 -63.19 -30.12
CA ASN A 683 2.48 -63.86 -30.67
C ASN A 683 2.43 -63.73 -32.20
N LYS A 684 1.47 -64.41 -32.85
CA LYS A 684 1.32 -64.42 -34.32
C LYS A 684 1.09 -63.04 -34.95
N THR A 685 0.64 -62.06 -34.18
CA THR A 685 0.31 -60.72 -34.69
C THR A 685 1.45 -59.72 -34.50
N SER A 686 2.50 -60.07 -33.76
CA SER A 686 3.69 -59.25 -33.59
C SER A 686 4.63 -59.34 -34.79
N LYS A 687 5.30 -58.23 -35.11
CA LYS A 687 6.36 -58.16 -36.13
C LYS A 687 7.66 -57.82 -35.42
N LEU A 688 8.64 -58.72 -35.50
CA LEU A 688 9.94 -58.54 -34.84
C LEU A 688 11.05 -58.49 -35.88
N THR A 689 11.87 -57.44 -35.82
CA THR A 689 13.14 -57.33 -36.55
C THR A 689 14.28 -57.30 -35.55
N GLU A 690 15.26 -58.19 -35.74
CA GLU A 690 16.45 -58.28 -34.90
C GLU A 690 17.72 -58.12 -35.73
N GLU A 691 18.65 -57.29 -35.27
CA GLU A 691 19.94 -57.07 -35.94
C GLU A 691 21.06 -57.03 -34.90
N LYS A 692 22.04 -57.95 -35.00
CA LYS A 692 23.26 -57.96 -34.15
C LYS A 692 23.01 -57.97 -32.63
N ASN A 693 21.91 -58.56 -32.16
CA ASN A 693 21.70 -58.79 -30.73
C ASN A 693 22.54 -59.99 -30.26
N SER A 694 23.03 -59.96 -29.02
CA SER A 694 23.71 -61.09 -28.36
C SER A 694 22.88 -61.64 -27.21
N VAL A 695 22.92 -62.96 -27.00
CA VAL A 695 22.12 -63.66 -26.00
C VAL A 695 23.01 -64.52 -25.11
N GLN A 696 22.82 -64.44 -23.79
CA GLN A 696 23.55 -65.24 -22.79
C GLN A 696 22.60 -65.73 -21.69
N GLY A 697 22.65 -67.03 -21.37
CA GLY A 697 21.95 -67.61 -20.20
C GLY A 697 20.47 -67.93 -20.38
N PHE A 698 19.94 -67.84 -21.60
CA PHE A 698 18.58 -68.22 -21.98
C PHE A 698 18.48 -69.65 -22.51
#